data_AF-A0A971N874-F1
#
_entry.id   AF-A0A971N874-F1
#
_cell.length_a   1.000
_cell.length_b   1.000
_cell.length_c   1.000
_cell.angle_alpha   90.00
_cell.angle_beta   90.00
_cell.angle_gamma   90.00
#
_symmetry.space_group_name_H-M   'P 1'
#
loop_
_entity.id
_entity.type
_entity.pdbx_description
1 polymer ?
#
loop_
_entity_poly.entity_id
_entity_poly.type
_entity_poly.pdbx_seq_one_letter_code
_entity_poly.pdbx_strand_id
1 'polypeptide(L)'
;MKKRTFLGIVVAIILIMATSCLVKIRRKDGVNVFYKRIARITSYAQTTPGDYKYVDYAALARAYDALVFGTAAPGKSSLLFWTDQTHQTFGIPAYVGDRRTGQDGAQEAVTTAAAVYSATLVGIDKADQNGTNYVRMLNAYFNPAEGVFLNNPGGSSADASMWYMLYPAILFAQVALQYPEETLLRQNVLTTIESWYKAYEVMYNNGEPDFNYTGFNFLTNQPYKNGIWTEPDAAVGIAVLLYFGYELTGAEKYLDATINLLDYIDQFFGSPLYEVLMYYAPALMAKVNAFHGTAYDLDKAISRVFDGNSIPRGGWGSLVGKWGDYEVNGLFGSITDGGGYAFTMNTFAAAGALAPLVRYDPRYARDIGQWLLHASSNARYFYAPETKRENQSMSRLAGHSEELDAIAKVVPYEGIRKQSGGKEPWFGGDPTVYGWATTDLSLYSGAHAGIFGALLAPTNREGILKVDLLATELTVEKAYPTYLLYNPHATAQEVIYQVQGTEPVDLYDTVTNKVVQRAVLNETKIVIPADAAMVIVEIPANTEIVRRGLNNYAGDVYLSSNRSTVSFKGLKNFTTVKGRFTVELVLASNFGDELAEAHLVIDDQVLPLEGNKVRVNTRAFPRGAKKVTAKVKTTHGLSDEVSMRLHFE
;
A
#
# COMPACT_ATOMS: atom_id res chain seq x y z
N MET A 1 -17.23 73.19 53.76
CA MET A 1 -17.57 72.10 52.81
C MET A 1 -16.28 71.43 52.33
N LYS A 2 -16.30 70.10 52.27
CA LYS A 2 -15.14 69.19 52.22
C LYS A 2 -14.39 69.21 50.87
N LYS A 3 -13.05 69.32 50.97
CA LYS A 3 -11.99 68.49 50.34
C LYS A 3 -12.03 68.23 48.81
N ARG A 4 -10.99 68.60 48.06
CA ARG A 4 -9.72 67.84 47.82
C ARG A 4 -9.01 68.25 46.52
N THR A 5 -7.69 68.41 46.64
CA THR A 5 -6.62 68.51 45.64
C THR A 5 -6.35 67.17 44.94
N PHE A 6 -5.94 67.17 43.65
CA PHE A 6 -4.98 66.23 43.01
C PHE A 6 -4.71 66.74 41.58
N LEU A 7 -3.56 67.33 41.24
CA LEU A 7 -2.24 66.74 40.95
C LEU A 7 -2.27 65.77 39.75
N GLY A 8 -1.97 66.31 38.56
CA GLY A 8 -1.69 65.55 37.36
C GLY A 8 -0.24 65.08 37.35
N ILE A 9 -0.03 63.77 37.27
CA ILE A 9 1.26 63.15 37.01
C ILE A 9 1.07 62.07 35.94
N VAL A 10 1.89 62.20 34.91
CA VAL A 10 2.09 61.30 33.77
C VAL A 10 2.45 59.90 34.25
N VAL A 11 1.77 58.87 33.75
CA VAL A 11 2.26 57.48 33.79
C VAL A 11 2.05 56.87 32.41
N ALA A 12 3.16 56.67 31.71
CA ALA A 12 3.26 55.82 30.54
C ALA A 12 3.02 54.37 30.95
N ILE A 13 2.01 53.73 30.37
CA ILE A 13 1.77 52.29 30.54
C ILE A 13 2.41 51.57 29.35
N ILE A 14 3.56 50.98 29.64
CA ILE A 14 4.20 49.94 28.85
C ILE A 14 3.35 48.68 28.98
N LEU A 15 2.70 48.24 27.89
CA LEU A 15 2.05 46.93 27.83
C LEU A 15 3.09 45.88 27.40
N ILE A 16 3.53 45.06 28.36
CA ILE A 16 4.31 43.84 28.15
C ILE A 16 3.45 42.66 28.63
N MET A 17 3.42 41.60 27.82
CA MET A 17 2.86 40.24 28.02
C MET A 17 1.36 40.08 27.69
N ALA A 18 0.91 39.04 26.96
CA ALA A 18 1.53 37.74 26.69
C ALA A 18 1.43 37.35 25.21
N THR A 19 2.56 37.40 24.51
CA THR A 19 2.79 36.50 23.38
C THR A 19 2.77 35.08 23.92
N SER A 20 1.73 34.31 23.64
CA SER A 20 1.78 32.86 23.72
C SER A 20 3.03 32.41 22.97
N CYS A 21 3.97 31.81 23.69
CA CYS A 21 5.15 31.17 23.16
C CYS A 21 4.72 30.06 22.19
N LEU A 22 4.43 30.44 20.95
CA LEU A 22 4.68 29.60 19.79
C LEU A 22 6.18 29.33 19.83
N VAL A 23 6.54 28.16 20.33
CA VAL A 23 7.88 27.62 20.18
C VAL A 23 8.13 27.54 18.68
N LYS A 24 8.70 28.61 18.11
CA LYS A 24 9.42 28.57 16.85
C LYS A 24 10.62 27.67 17.10
N ILE A 25 10.44 26.37 16.90
CA ILE A 25 11.53 25.43 16.75
C ILE A 25 12.31 25.92 15.53
N ARG A 26 13.42 26.60 15.78
CA ARG A 26 14.42 26.90 14.76
C ARG A 26 14.89 25.56 14.19
N ARG A 27 14.49 25.30 12.94
CA ARG A 27 15.01 24.22 12.10
C ARG A 27 16.53 24.26 12.08
N LYS A 28 17.17 23.29 12.74
CA LYS A 28 18.58 22.95 12.48
C LYS A 28 19.00 21.50 12.79
N ASP A 29 18.06 20.60 13.05
CA ASP A 29 18.32 19.16 13.11
C ASP A 29 17.30 18.43 12.22
N GLY A 30 17.78 17.81 11.14
CA GLY A 30 16.99 17.31 10.01
C GLY A 30 16.25 16.00 10.24
N VAL A 31 15.32 15.96 11.20
CA VAL A 31 14.29 14.91 11.25
C VAL A 31 12.94 15.60 11.26
N ASN A 32 12.13 15.33 10.23
CA ASN A 32 10.75 15.77 10.20
C ASN A 32 9.95 14.93 11.21
N VAL A 33 9.93 15.40 12.46
CA VAL A 33 9.57 14.65 13.67
C VAL A 33 8.16 14.08 13.71
N PHE A 34 7.27 14.51 12.81
CA PHE A 34 5.93 13.95 12.69
C PHE A 34 5.91 12.57 12.00
N TYR A 35 6.83 12.31 11.07
CA TYR A 35 6.76 11.07 10.29
C TYR A 35 7.32 9.87 11.04
N LYS A 36 6.63 8.74 10.89
CA LYS A 36 7.16 7.42 11.17
C LYS A 36 8.10 6.98 10.06
N ARG A 37 9.05 6.11 10.42
CA ARG A 37 10.09 5.63 9.51
C ARG A 37 9.93 4.14 9.26
N ILE A 38 9.80 3.78 8.00
CA ILE A 38 9.77 2.39 7.54
C ILE A 38 11.23 1.97 7.35
N ALA A 39 11.66 0.95 8.09
CA ALA A 39 13.06 0.54 8.16
C ALA A 39 13.63 0.20 6.78
N ARG A 40 12.85 -0.50 5.95
CA ARG A 40 13.26 -0.89 4.60
C ARG A 40 13.50 0.30 3.68
N ILE A 41 12.64 1.31 3.73
CA ILE A 41 12.74 2.52 2.89
C ILE A 41 13.87 3.43 3.38
N THR A 42 14.10 3.48 4.69
CA THR A 42 15.21 4.23 5.29
C THR A 42 16.59 3.66 4.90
N SER A 43 16.64 2.43 4.38
CA SER A 43 17.88 1.83 3.86
C SER A 43 18.24 2.24 2.43
N TYR A 44 17.36 2.96 1.71
CA TYR A 44 17.68 3.49 0.39
C TYR A 44 18.81 4.51 0.48
N ALA A 45 19.78 4.42 -0.43
CA ALA A 45 20.94 5.30 -0.42
C ALA A 45 20.59 6.78 -0.68
N GLN A 46 19.48 7.03 -1.38
CA GLN A 46 19.04 8.36 -1.82
C GLN A 46 17.51 8.48 -1.73
N THR A 47 17.03 9.72 -1.56
CA THR A 47 15.60 10.04 -1.52
C THR A 47 14.94 9.96 -2.90
N THR A 48 15.70 10.21 -3.96
CA THR A 48 15.30 10.06 -5.36
C THR A 48 16.01 8.83 -5.95
N PRO A 49 15.38 8.07 -6.87
CA PRO A 49 16.06 7.00 -7.61
C PRO A 49 17.26 7.54 -8.38
N GLY A 50 18.37 6.79 -8.43
CA GLY A 50 19.62 7.29 -9.02
C GLY A 50 19.55 7.60 -10.52
N ASP A 51 18.73 6.84 -11.26
CA ASP A 51 18.38 7.07 -12.67
C ASP A 51 16.85 7.23 -12.75
N TYR A 52 16.34 8.31 -12.15
CA TYR A 52 14.91 8.55 -12.10
C TYR A 52 14.34 8.75 -13.50
N LYS A 53 13.24 8.06 -13.78
CA LYS A 53 12.44 8.26 -14.99
C LYS A 53 10.97 8.07 -14.67
N TYR A 54 10.15 9.06 -14.99
CA TYR A 54 8.72 8.89 -15.00
C TYR A 54 8.29 8.02 -16.19
N VAL A 55 7.37 7.09 -15.93
CA VAL A 55 6.72 6.26 -16.94
C VAL A 55 5.23 6.54 -16.86
N ASP A 56 4.63 6.82 -18.01
CA ASP A 56 3.17 6.96 -18.12
C ASP A 56 2.53 5.57 -18.12
N TYR A 57 2.32 5.03 -16.91
CA TYR A 57 1.70 3.73 -16.72
C TYR A 57 0.23 3.70 -17.16
N ALA A 58 -0.46 4.85 -17.20
CA ALA A 58 -1.82 4.92 -17.72
C ALA A 58 -1.82 4.67 -19.23
N ALA A 59 -0.93 5.31 -19.97
CA ALA A 59 -0.74 5.05 -21.39
C ALA A 59 -0.31 3.60 -21.65
N LEU A 60 0.59 3.05 -20.82
CA LEU A 60 1.07 1.67 -20.95
C LEU A 60 -0.06 0.65 -20.70
N ALA A 61 -0.90 0.87 -19.69
CA ALA A 61 -2.06 0.03 -19.41
C ALA A 61 -3.11 0.09 -20.54
N ARG A 62 -3.37 1.28 -21.10
CA ARG A 62 -4.25 1.42 -22.29
C ARG A 62 -3.65 0.73 -23.52
N ALA A 63 -2.33 0.79 -23.70
CA ALA A 63 -1.66 0.07 -24.78
C ALA A 63 -1.76 -1.44 -24.59
N TYR A 64 -1.60 -1.94 -23.36
CA TYR A 64 -1.82 -3.35 -23.02
C TYR A 64 -3.25 -3.78 -23.34
N ASP A 65 -4.23 -2.97 -22.93
CA ASP A 65 -5.63 -3.22 -23.20
C ASP A 65 -5.91 -3.30 -24.71
N ALA A 66 -5.44 -2.32 -25.47
CA ALA A 66 -5.59 -2.30 -26.93
C ALA A 66 -4.92 -3.50 -27.60
N LEU A 67 -3.76 -3.95 -27.09
CA LEU A 67 -3.05 -5.12 -27.59
C LEU A 67 -3.86 -6.41 -27.38
N VAL A 68 -4.45 -6.60 -26.20
CA VAL A 68 -5.19 -7.82 -25.84
C VAL A 68 -6.61 -7.80 -26.42
N PHE A 69 -7.38 -6.74 -26.14
CA PHE A 69 -8.81 -6.64 -26.42
C PHE A 69 -9.17 -5.95 -27.75
N GLY A 70 -8.24 -5.21 -28.37
CA GLY A 70 -8.52 -4.47 -29.61
C GLY A 70 -9.07 -5.35 -30.73
N THR A 71 -10.02 -4.82 -31.51
CA THR A 71 -10.63 -5.53 -32.65
C THR A 71 -9.59 -5.86 -33.72
N ALA A 72 -9.67 -7.07 -34.26
CA ALA A 72 -8.69 -7.68 -35.14
C ALA A 72 -8.41 -6.86 -36.41
N ALA A 73 -7.13 -6.50 -36.63
CA ALA A 73 -6.60 -6.48 -37.98
C ALA A 73 -6.56 -7.93 -38.51
N PRO A 74 -6.70 -8.17 -39.83
CA PRO A 74 -6.46 -9.49 -40.41
C PRO A 74 -5.04 -9.97 -40.02
N GLY A 75 -4.96 -11.12 -39.34
CA GLY A 75 -3.70 -11.63 -38.75
C GLY A 75 -3.58 -11.52 -37.23
N LYS A 76 -4.65 -11.15 -36.49
CA LYS A 76 -4.63 -11.15 -35.02
C LYS A 76 -4.18 -12.51 -34.50
N SER A 77 -3.08 -12.50 -33.75
CA SER A 77 -2.49 -13.69 -33.20
C SER A 77 -3.33 -14.23 -32.07
N SER A 78 -3.71 -15.51 -32.19
CA SER A 78 -4.37 -16.29 -31.14
C SER A 78 -3.51 -16.46 -29.88
N LEU A 79 -2.32 -15.85 -29.83
CA LEU A 79 -1.36 -15.96 -28.74
C LEU A 79 -1.72 -15.15 -27.49
N LEU A 80 -2.61 -14.15 -27.58
CA LEU A 80 -2.87 -13.20 -26.48
C LEU A 80 -4.31 -13.22 -25.97
N PHE A 81 -5.24 -13.80 -26.73
CA PHE A 81 -6.66 -13.76 -26.44
C PHE A 81 -7.40 -14.89 -27.17
N TRP A 82 -8.38 -15.50 -26.52
CA TRP A 82 -9.37 -16.35 -27.18
C TRP A 82 -10.77 -16.16 -26.59
N THR A 83 -11.77 -16.56 -27.35
CA THR A 83 -13.16 -16.67 -26.85
C THR A 83 -13.34 -18.06 -26.25
N ASP A 84 -13.76 -18.12 -24.99
CA ASP A 84 -14.16 -19.37 -24.35
C ASP A 84 -15.63 -19.64 -24.65
N GLN A 85 -15.88 -20.61 -25.52
CA GLN A 85 -17.24 -20.94 -25.96
C GLN A 85 -17.98 -21.82 -24.95
N THR A 86 -17.25 -22.63 -24.19
CA THR A 86 -17.78 -23.58 -23.21
C THR A 86 -18.42 -22.86 -22.01
N HIS A 87 -17.72 -21.87 -21.47
CA HIS A 87 -18.15 -21.11 -20.29
C HIS A 87 -18.70 -19.72 -20.65
N GLN A 88 -18.84 -19.42 -21.95
CA GLN A 88 -19.36 -18.14 -22.47
C GLN A 88 -18.58 -16.93 -21.92
N THR A 89 -17.26 -17.03 -21.97
CA THR A 89 -16.35 -16.01 -21.45
C THR A 89 -15.17 -15.78 -22.41
N PHE A 90 -14.10 -15.18 -21.93
CA PHE A 90 -12.88 -14.93 -22.69
C PHE A 90 -11.66 -15.45 -21.92
N GLY A 91 -10.60 -15.76 -22.65
CA GLY A 91 -9.33 -16.15 -22.08
C GLY A 91 -8.22 -15.20 -22.49
N ILE A 92 -7.36 -14.90 -21.51
CA ILE A 92 -6.05 -14.27 -21.70
C ILE A 92 -5.04 -15.27 -21.12
N PRO A 93 -4.04 -15.70 -21.88
CA PRO A 93 -3.05 -16.63 -21.33
C PRO A 93 -2.21 -15.90 -20.28
N ALA A 94 -1.70 -16.62 -19.27
CA ALA A 94 -0.87 -15.99 -18.24
C ALA A 94 0.43 -15.41 -18.85
N TYR A 95 0.97 -16.10 -19.87
CA TYR A 95 2.21 -15.72 -20.55
C TYR A 95 2.08 -15.85 -22.06
N VAL A 96 2.86 -15.07 -22.80
CA VAL A 96 2.93 -15.18 -24.25
C VAL A 96 3.57 -16.53 -24.62
N GLY A 97 2.81 -17.36 -25.32
CA GLY A 97 3.20 -18.73 -25.66
C GLY A 97 2.90 -19.77 -24.57
N ASP A 98 1.97 -19.49 -23.66
CA ASP A 98 1.42 -20.48 -22.71
C ASP A 98 0.75 -21.64 -23.48
N ARG A 99 1.07 -22.87 -23.09
CA ARG A 99 0.57 -24.10 -23.75
C ARG A 99 -0.94 -24.30 -23.60
N ARG A 100 -1.55 -23.62 -22.62
CA ARG A 100 -3.00 -23.66 -22.35
C ARG A 100 -3.80 -22.69 -23.23
N THR A 101 -3.14 -21.83 -23.98
CA THR A 101 -3.80 -20.82 -24.83
C THR A 101 -4.82 -21.47 -25.76
N GLY A 102 -6.05 -20.96 -25.77
CA GLY A 102 -7.15 -21.47 -26.60
C GLY A 102 -7.88 -22.67 -26.02
N GLN A 103 -7.54 -23.14 -24.81
CA GLN A 103 -8.28 -24.18 -24.10
C GLN A 103 -9.34 -23.53 -23.20
N ASP A 104 -10.61 -23.73 -23.54
CA ASP A 104 -11.74 -23.26 -22.72
C ASP A 104 -11.63 -23.75 -21.27
N GLY A 105 -11.88 -22.86 -20.32
CA GLY A 105 -11.75 -23.08 -18.88
C GLY A 105 -10.32 -22.97 -18.32
N ALA A 106 -9.29 -22.93 -19.17
CA ALA A 106 -7.90 -22.91 -18.70
C ALA A 106 -7.39 -21.50 -18.31
N GLN A 107 -8.11 -20.44 -18.69
CA GLN A 107 -7.77 -19.06 -18.34
C GLN A 107 -7.90 -18.81 -16.83
N GLU A 108 -7.01 -17.97 -16.31
CA GLU A 108 -6.93 -17.68 -14.87
C GLU A 108 -7.62 -16.36 -14.53
N ALA A 109 -8.42 -16.38 -13.47
CA ALA A 109 -9.15 -15.23 -12.95
C ALA A 109 -8.20 -14.10 -12.55
N VAL A 110 -7.04 -14.44 -11.99
CA VAL A 110 -6.03 -13.43 -11.64
C VAL A 110 -5.57 -12.63 -12.86
N THR A 111 -5.54 -13.24 -14.06
CA THR A 111 -5.20 -12.50 -15.30
C THR A 111 -6.41 -11.75 -15.84
N THR A 112 -7.55 -12.41 -16.02
CA THR A 112 -8.71 -11.83 -16.70
C THR A 112 -9.43 -10.77 -15.87
N ALA A 113 -9.64 -11.01 -14.57
CA ALA A 113 -10.26 -10.04 -13.68
C ALA A 113 -9.34 -8.82 -13.46
N ALA A 114 -8.02 -9.04 -13.30
CA ALA A 114 -7.07 -7.94 -13.21
C ALA A 114 -7.04 -7.10 -14.50
N ALA A 115 -7.08 -7.72 -15.68
CA ALA A 115 -7.08 -6.99 -16.95
C ALA A 115 -8.32 -6.10 -17.09
N VAL A 116 -9.50 -6.61 -16.69
CA VAL A 116 -10.75 -5.82 -16.66
C VAL A 116 -10.63 -4.67 -15.64
N TYR A 117 -10.17 -4.96 -14.43
CA TYR A 117 -10.00 -3.94 -13.38
C TYR A 117 -9.01 -2.85 -13.79
N SER A 118 -7.82 -3.24 -14.26
CA SER A 118 -6.75 -2.37 -14.73
C SER A 118 -7.20 -1.44 -15.86
N ALA A 119 -7.94 -1.96 -16.84
CA ALA A 119 -8.50 -1.15 -17.92
C ALA A 119 -9.53 -0.13 -17.40
N THR A 120 -10.38 -0.56 -16.46
CA THR A 120 -11.38 0.29 -15.80
C THR A 120 -10.71 1.45 -15.06
N LEU A 121 -9.66 1.15 -14.30
CA LEU A 121 -8.86 2.14 -13.55
C LEU A 121 -8.28 3.25 -14.44
N VAL A 122 -7.99 2.96 -15.71
CA VAL A 122 -7.43 3.95 -16.66
C VAL A 122 -8.47 4.52 -17.64
N GLY A 123 -9.76 4.33 -17.33
CA GLY A 123 -10.89 4.96 -18.01
C GLY A 123 -11.43 4.20 -19.21
N ILE A 124 -11.18 2.90 -19.33
CA ILE A 124 -11.79 2.04 -20.37
C ILE A 124 -13.00 1.33 -19.76
N ASP A 125 -14.18 1.63 -20.27
CA ASP A 125 -15.41 0.94 -19.87
C ASP A 125 -15.42 -0.49 -20.42
N LYS A 126 -15.37 -1.47 -19.50
CA LYS A 126 -15.39 -2.90 -19.82
C LYS A 126 -16.79 -3.51 -19.82
N ALA A 127 -17.81 -2.76 -19.39
CA ALA A 127 -19.19 -3.17 -19.56
C ALA A 127 -19.68 -2.94 -21.02
N ASP A 128 -19.01 -2.06 -21.76
CA ASP A 128 -19.20 -1.90 -23.21
C ASP A 128 -17.90 -1.47 -23.92
N GLN A 129 -17.04 -2.45 -24.20
CA GLN A 129 -15.90 -2.21 -25.08
C GLN A 129 -16.17 -2.84 -26.45
N ASN A 130 -16.48 -1.99 -27.43
CA ASN A 130 -16.81 -2.38 -28.81
C ASN A 130 -18.04 -3.32 -28.90
N GLY A 131 -19.07 -3.11 -28.07
CA GLY A 131 -20.27 -3.94 -28.03
C GLY A 131 -20.13 -5.23 -27.22
N THR A 132 -19.00 -5.44 -26.55
CA THR A 132 -18.76 -6.60 -25.68
C THR A 132 -18.71 -6.18 -24.22
N ASN A 133 -19.49 -6.86 -23.38
CA ASN A 133 -19.51 -6.67 -21.94
C ASN A 133 -18.60 -7.70 -21.25
N TYR A 134 -17.33 -7.36 -21.11
CA TYR A 134 -16.33 -8.20 -20.47
C TYR A 134 -16.57 -8.35 -18.96
N VAL A 135 -17.16 -7.35 -18.31
CA VAL A 135 -17.49 -7.41 -16.87
C VAL A 135 -18.51 -8.53 -16.60
N ARG A 136 -19.55 -8.64 -17.42
CA ARG A 136 -20.56 -9.69 -17.29
C ARG A 136 -19.98 -11.08 -17.49
N MET A 137 -19.05 -11.22 -18.43
CA MET A 137 -18.38 -12.49 -18.76
C MET A 137 -17.54 -13.04 -17.60
N LEU A 138 -17.14 -12.19 -16.64
CA LEU A 138 -16.43 -12.62 -15.41
C LEU A 138 -17.30 -13.50 -14.49
N ASN A 139 -18.62 -13.50 -14.62
CA ASN A 139 -19.49 -14.39 -13.83
C ASN A 139 -19.22 -15.88 -14.11
N ALA A 140 -18.55 -16.22 -15.23
CA ALA A 140 -18.15 -17.60 -15.54
C ALA A 140 -17.21 -18.24 -14.50
N TYR A 141 -16.53 -17.43 -13.69
CA TYR A 141 -15.66 -17.89 -12.61
C TYR A 141 -16.41 -18.20 -11.30
N PHE A 142 -17.68 -17.79 -11.18
CA PHE A 142 -18.48 -18.08 -10.01
C PHE A 142 -18.98 -19.53 -10.05
N ASN A 143 -18.62 -20.33 -9.04
CA ASN A 143 -19.13 -21.68 -8.88
C ASN A 143 -20.35 -21.66 -7.94
N PRO A 144 -21.57 -21.86 -8.46
CA PRO A 144 -22.78 -21.79 -7.64
C PRO A 144 -22.92 -22.94 -6.63
N ALA A 145 -22.26 -24.08 -6.86
CA ALA A 145 -22.31 -25.21 -5.92
C ALA A 145 -21.45 -24.96 -4.68
N GLU A 146 -20.33 -24.25 -4.86
CA GLU A 146 -19.40 -23.89 -3.78
C GLU A 146 -19.67 -22.49 -3.21
N GLY A 147 -20.42 -21.65 -3.95
CA GLY A 147 -20.80 -20.31 -3.53
C GLY A 147 -19.64 -19.33 -3.53
N VAL A 148 -18.58 -19.56 -4.32
CA VAL A 148 -17.38 -18.74 -4.39
C VAL A 148 -16.90 -18.57 -5.84
N PHE A 149 -16.13 -17.51 -6.09
CA PHE A 149 -15.31 -17.41 -7.30
C PHE A 149 -14.09 -18.32 -7.21
N LEU A 150 -13.74 -18.95 -8.32
CA LEU A 150 -12.57 -19.82 -8.47
C LEU A 150 -11.59 -19.24 -9.48
N ASN A 151 -10.35 -19.72 -9.46
CA ASN A 151 -9.33 -19.20 -10.38
C ASN A 151 -9.57 -19.59 -11.84
N ASN A 152 -10.32 -20.66 -12.11
CA ASN A 152 -10.60 -21.14 -13.46
C ASN A 152 -12.10 -21.41 -13.59
N PRO A 153 -12.74 -21.14 -14.74
CA PRO A 153 -14.12 -21.55 -14.95
C PRO A 153 -14.25 -23.07 -14.84
N GLY A 154 -15.23 -23.53 -14.08
CA GLY A 154 -15.42 -24.95 -13.81
C GLY A 154 -14.36 -25.59 -12.88
N GLY A 155 -13.50 -24.79 -12.24
CA GLY A 155 -12.56 -25.27 -11.23
C GLY A 155 -13.25 -25.77 -9.94
N SER A 156 -12.46 -26.13 -8.94
CA SER A 156 -12.96 -26.49 -7.61
C SER A 156 -12.03 -25.99 -6.49
N SER A 157 -12.59 -25.75 -5.29
CA SER A 157 -11.80 -25.44 -4.08
C SER A 157 -11.15 -26.66 -3.43
N ALA A 158 -11.41 -27.89 -3.92
CA ALA A 158 -11.01 -29.11 -3.25
C ALA A 158 -9.49 -29.24 -3.03
N ASP A 159 -8.70 -28.68 -3.95
CA ASP A 159 -7.25 -28.65 -3.95
C ASP A 159 -6.64 -27.27 -4.28
N ALA A 160 -7.47 -26.22 -4.39
CA ALA A 160 -7.04 -24.85 -4.64
C ALA A 160 -6.43 -24.16 -3.41
N SER A 161 -5.30 -23.49 -3.60
CA SER A 161 -4.68 -22.72 -2.51
C SER A 161 -5.52 -21.51 -2.11
N MET A 162 -5.38 -21.05 -0.86
CA MET A 162 -6.10 -19.88 -0.34
C MET A 162 -5.87 -18.65 -1.22
N TRP A 163 -4.62 -18.42 -1.62
CA TRP A 163 -4.21 -17.32 -2.47
C TRP A 163 -4.97 -17.30 -3.81
N TYR A 164 -5.07 -18.46 -4.48
CA TYR A 164 -5.80 -18.59 -5.75
C TYR A 164 -7.32 -18.48 -5.62
N MET A 165 -7.88 -18.49 -4.40
CA MET A 165 -9.31 -18.24 -4.18
C MET A 165 -9.58 -16.82 -3.68
N LEU A 166 -8.77 -16.32 -2.75
CA LEU A 166 -8.99 -15.03 -2.10
C LEU A 166 -8.54 -13.84 -2.94
N TYR A 167 -7.40 -13.93 -3.65
CA TYR A 167 -6.95 -12.80 -4.46
C TYR A 167 -7.88 -12.55 -5.66
N PRO A 168 -8.32 -13.58 -6.42
CA PRO A 168 -9.40 -13.39 -7.40
C PRO A 168 -10.68 -12.82 -6.80
N ALA A 169 -11.12 -13.32 -5.64
CA ALA A 169 -12.32 -12.78 -4.99
C ALA A 169 -12.20 -11.28 -4.68
N ILE A 170 -11.02 -10.80 -4.26
CA ILE A 170 -10.75 -9.37 -4.06
C ILE A 170 -10.80 -8.62 -5.40
N LEU A 171 -10.20 -9.14 -6.47
CA LEU A 171 -10.29 -8.53 -7.81
C LEU A 171 -11.75 -8.44 -8.30
N PHE A 172 -12.55 -9.48 -8.12
CA PHE A 172 -13.98 -9.44 -8.47
C PHE A 172 -14.74 -8.43 -7.63
N ALA A 173 -14.44 -8.30 -6.34
CA ALA A 173 -15.01 -7.27 -5.48
C ALA A 173 -14.64 -5.84 -5.95
N GLN A 174 -13.39 -5.62 -6.35
CA GLN A 174 -12.92 -4.36 -6.93
C GLN A 174 -13.65 -4.03 -8.24
N VAL A 175 -13.84 -5.01 -9.14
CA VAL A 175 -14.63 -4.81 -10.37
C VAL A 175 -16.10 -4.51 -10.04
N ALA A 176 -16.72 -5.27 -9.13
CA ALA A 176 -18.12 -5.06 -8.73
C ALA A 176 -18.38 -3.69 -8.06
N LEU A 177 -17.35 -3.10 -7.44
CA LEU A 177 -17.40 -1.74 -6.91
C LEU A 177 -17.48 -0.70 -8.05
N GLN A 178 -16.68 -0.88 -9.11
CA GLN A 178 -16.63 0.04 -10.25
C GLN A 178 -17.87 -0.06 -11.17
N TYR A 179 -18.53 -1.22 -11.21
CA TYR A 179 -19.69 -1.48 -12.07
C TYR A 179 -20.95 -1.79 -11.25
N PRO A 180 -21.57 -0.81 -10.57
CA PRO A 180 -22.74 -1.04 -9.73
C PRO A 180 -23.97 -1.56 -10.47
N GLU A 181 -24.06 -1.30 -11.77
CA GLU A 181 -25.15 -1.77 -12.65
C GLU A 181 -25.02 -3.25 -13.02
N GLU A 182 -23.83 -3.88 -12.85
CA GLU A 182 -23.63 -5.31 -13.07
C GLU A 182 -24.10 -6.11 -11.84
N THR A 183 -25.42 -6.11 -11.62
CA THR A 183 -26.05 -6.60 -10.39
C THR A 183 -25.79 -8.09 -10.12
N LEU A 184 -25.67 -8.92 -11.15
CA LEU A 184 -25.35 -10.35 -11.00
C LEU A 184 -23.93 -10.54 -10.44
N LEU A 185 -22.95 -9.77 -10.94
CA LEU A 185 -21.59 -9.81 -10.41
C LEU A 185 -21.57 -9.41 -8.94
N ARG A 186 -22.29 -8.32 -8.59
CA ARG A 186 -22.43 -7.88 -7.20
C ARG A 186 -23.08 -8.94 -6.31
N GLN A 187 -24.11 -9.62 -6.79
CA GLN A 187 -24.77 -10.71 -6.05
C GLN A 187 -23.83 -11.90 -5.82
N ASN A 188 -23.04 -12.28 -6.83
CA ASN A 188 -22.05 -13.36 -6.73
C ASN A 188 -20.92 -12.99 -5.77
N VAL A 189 -20.49 -11.71 -5.74
CA VAL A 189 -19.52 -11.21 -4.75
C VAL A 189 -20.08 -11.29 -3.33
N LEU A 190 -21.32 -10.84 -3.10
CA LEU A 190 -21.96 -10.96 -1.78
C LEU A 190 -22.12 -12.43 -1.35
N THR A 191 -22.42 -13.33 -2.28
CA THR A 191 -22.51 -14.77 -2.00
C THR A 191 -21.13 -15.33 -1.64
N THR A 192 -20.09 -14.93 -2.36
CA THR A 192 -18.69 -15.28 -2.05
C THR A 192 -18.28 -14.80 -0.66
N ILE A 193 -18.63 -13.56 -0.30
CA ILE A 193 -18.38 -12.99 1.04
C ILE A 193 -19.07 -13.83 2.13
N GLU A 194 -20.34 -14.20 1.93
CA GLU A 194 -21.07 -15.03 2.88
C GLU A 194 -20.47 -16.43 3.02
N SER A 195 -20.00 -17.03 1.92
CA SER A 195 -19.29 -18.31 1.96
C SER A 195 -17.98 -18.21 2.75
N TRP A 196 -17.20 -17.15 2.53
CA TRP A 196 -15.98 -16.89 3.29
C TRP A 196 -16.25 -16.55 4.76
N TYR A 197 -17.38 -15.93 5.11
CA TYR A 197 -17.79 -15.76 6.50
C TYR A 197 -18.01 -17.12 7.18
N LYS A 198 -18.71 -18.06 6.52
CA LYS A 198 -18.89 -19.43 7.05
C LYS A 198 -17.57 -20.17 7.17
N ALA A 199 -16.66 -20.02 6.20
CA ALA A 199 -15.32 -20.58 6.28
C ALA A 199 -14.51 -19.97 7.45
N TYR A 200 -14.64 -18.67 7.68
CA TYR A 200 -14.11 -17.99 8.86
C TYR A 200 -14.66 -18.60 10.15
N GLU A 201 -15.97 -18.84 10.28
CA GLU A 201 -16.54 -19.44 11.49
C GLU A 201 -15.95 -20.82 11.80
N VAL A 202 -15.70 -21.63 10.76
CA VAL A 202 -15.03 -22.93 10.90
C VAL A 202 -13.59 -22.77 11.41
N MET A 203 -12.80 -21.86 10.82
CA MET A 203 -11.39 -21.65 11.16
C MET A 203 -11.18 -20.86 12.47
N TYR A 204 -12.15 -20.02 12.85
CA TYR A 204 -12.17 -19.32 14.13
C TYR A 204 -12.42 -20.28 15.30
N ASN A 205 -13.04 -21.44 15.01
CA ASN A 205 -13.11 -22.61 15.89
C ASN A 205 -13.45 -22.24 17.35
N ASN A 206 -14.59 -21.59 17.56
CA ASN A 206 -15.09 -21.20 18.89
C ASN A 206 -14.10 -20.37 19.73
N GLY A 207 -13.32 -19.49 19.11
CA GLY A 207 -12.37 -18.61 19.79
C GLY A 207 -10.95 -19.16 19.90
N GLU A 208 -10.67 -20.30 19.26
CA GLU A 208 -9.32 -20.84 19.07
C GLU A 208 -8.91 -20.73 17.58
N PRO A 209 -8.68 -19.51 17.06
CA PRO A 209 -8.47 -19.31 15.63
C PRO A 209 -7.18 -19.96 15.11
N ASP A 210 -7.31 -20.73 14.03
CA ASP A 210 -6.19 -21.12 13.18
C ASP A 210 -6.54 -20.81 11.72
N PHE A 211 -5.74 -19.97 11.06
CA PHE A 211 -5.86 -19.68 9.63
C PHE A 211 -4.64 -20.17 8.84
N ASN A 212 -3.73 -20.90 9.49
CA ASN A 212 -2.47 -21.34 8.90
C ASN A 212 -2.68 -22.63 8.07
N TYR A 213 -3.45 -22.54 6.99
CA TYR A 213 -3.82 -23.64 6.10
C TYR A 213 -3.32 -23.42 4.67
N THR A 214 -3.30 -24.46 3.84
CA THR A 214 -2.99 -24.34 2.41
C THR A 214 -4.21 -23.83 1.63
N GLY A 215 -5.40 -24.36 1.94
CA GLY A 215 -6.64 -24.09 1.22
C GLY A 215 -7.87 -24.42 2.07
N PHE A 216 -9.05 -24.15 1.52
CA PHE A 216 -10.34 -24.44 2.14
C PHE A 216 -11.26 -25.09 1.12
N ASN A 217 -11.73 -26.30 1.41
CA ASN A 217 -12.63 -27.03 0.53
C ASN A 217 -14.09 -26.69 0.89
N PHE A 218 -14.76 -25.94 0.03
CA PHE A 218 -16.16 -25.52 0.22
C PHE A 218 -17.17 -26.66 0.00
N LEU A 219 -16.80 -27.74 -0.70
CA LEU A 219 -17.66 -28.91 -0.85
C LEU A 219 -17.76 -29.73 0.44
N THR A 220 -16.66 -29.83 1.18
CA THR A 220 -16.61 -30.52 2.48
C THR A 220 -16.75 -29.57 3.67
N ASN A 221 -16.66 -28.26 3.42
CA ASN A 221 -16.63 -27.19 4.41
C ASN A 221 -15.50 -27.39 5.45
N GLN A 222 -14.28 -27.67 4.98
CA GLN A 222 -13.11 -27.93 5.82
C GLN A 222 -11.84 -27.25 5.28
N PRO A 223 -11.01 -26.65 6.15
CA PRO A 223 -9.67 -26.24 5.78
C PRO A 223 -8.76 -27.47 5.63
N TYR A 224 -7.70 -27.35 4.81
CA TYR A 224 -6.73 -28.44 4.64
C TYR A 224 -5.28 -27.94 4.52
N LYS A 225 -4.35 -28.86 4.79
CA LYS A 225 -2.91 -28.68 4.61
C LYS A 225 -2.44 -29.69 3.57
N ASN A 226 -1.70 -29.25 2.55
CA ASN A 226 -1.15 -30.15 1.53
C ASN A 226 0.17 -30.83 1.94
N GLY A 227 0.72 -30.47 3.11
CA GLY A 227 1.98 -31.01 3.64
C GLY A 227 3.25 -30.35 3.08
N ILE A 228 3.12 -29.31 2.24
CA ILE A 228 4.25 -28.62 1.60
C ILE A 228 4.39 -27.18 2.13
N TRP A 229 3.30 -26.40 2.15
CA TRP A 229 3.28 -25.04 2.68
C TRP A 229 1.90 -24.68 3.25
N THR A 230 1.82 -23.54 3.93
CA THR A 230 0.59 -22.93 4.44
C THR A 230 0.58 -21.43 4.14
N GLU A 231 -0.59 -20.81 4.21
CA GLU A 231 -0.86 -19.44 3.77
C GLU A 231 -1.61 -18.66 4.87
N PRO A 232 -0.95 -18.34 6.00
CA PRO A 232 -1.62 -17.68 7.15
C PRO A 232 -2.07 -16.24 6.85
N ASP A 233 -1.57 -15.60 5.80
CA ASP A 233 -2.09 -14.32 5.32
C ASP A 233 -3.46 -14.42 4.64
N ALA A 234 -3.99 -15.64 4.44
CA ALA A 234 -5.39 -15.87 4.08
C ALA A 234 -6.37 -15.17 5.04
N ALA A 235 -6.02 -15.05 6.32
CA ALA A 235 -6.84 -14.28 7.27
C ALA A 235 -7.01 -12.81 6.86
N VAL A 236 -6.00 -12.19 6.25
CA VAL A 236 -6.11 -10.82 5.71
C VAL A 236 -7.02 -10.79 4.49
N GLY A 237 -6.89 -11.75 3.57
CA GLY A 237 -7.73 -11.84 2.38
C GLY A 237 -9.22 -11.96 2.75
N ILE A 238 -9.53 -12.79 3.74
CA ILE A 238 -10.88 -12.92 4.28
C ILE A 238 -11.31 -11.60 4.93
N ALA A 239 -10.45 -10.98 5.75
CA ALA A 239 -10.78 -9.72 6.45
C ALA A 239 -11.14 -8.58 5.49
N VAL A 240 -10.47 -8.48 4.34
CA VAL A 240 -10.77 -7.51 3.28
C VAL A 240 -12.16 -7.76 2.68
N LEU A 241 -12.46 -9.01 2.33
CA LEU A 241 -13.77 -9.38 1.78
C LEU A 241 -14.91 -9.13 2.77
N LEU A 242 -14.72 -9.50 4.04
CA LEU A 242 -15.71 -9.29 5.09
C LEU A 242 -15.90 -7.80 5.38
N TYR A 243 -14.83 -7.01 5.40
CA TYR A 243 -14.96 -5.56 5.60
C TYR A 243 -15.72 -4.90 4.45
N PHE A 244 -15.47 -5.32 3.21
CA PHE A 244 -16.27 -4.87 2.08
C PHE A 244 -17.74 -5.33 2.17
N GLY A 245 -17.99 -6.53 2.70
CA GLY A 245 -19.33 -7.02 3.02
C GLY A 245 -20.04 -6.15 4.07
N TYR A 246 -19.34 -5.76 5.13
CA TYR A 246 -19.83 -4.82 6.14
C TYR A 246 -20.25 -3.50 5.50
N GLU A 247 -19.38 -2.91 4.68
CA GLU A 247 -19.67 -1.65 4.00
C GLU A 247 -20.87 -1.71 3.05
N LEU A 248 -21.02 -2.82 2.30
CA LEU A 248 -22.13 -2.99 1.36
C LEU A 248 -23.48 -3.22 2.06
N THR A 249 -23.48 -3.85 3.23
CA THR A 249 -24.71 -4.39 3.85
C THR A 249 -25.07 -3.76 5.20
N GLY A 250 -24.10 -3.13 5.88
CA GLY A 250 -24.21 -2.69 7.27
C GLY A 250 -24.26 -3.84 8.29
N ALA A 251 -23.98 -5.08 7.89
CA ALA A 251 -24.07 -6.22 8.79
C ALA A 251 -22.84 -6.33 9.71
N GLU A 252 -23.01 -5.98 10.98
CA GLU A 252 -21.96 -5.97 12.03
C GLU A 252 -21.19 -7.30 12.15
N LYS A 253 -21.84 -8.45 11.87
CA LYS A 253 -21.18 -9.77 11.89
C LYS A 253 -19.89 -9.82 11.05
N TYR A 254 -19.87 -9.08 9.94
CA TYR A 254 -18.70 -9.04 9.07
C TYR A 254 -17.60 -8.16 9.65
N LEU A 255 -17.95 -7.04 10.29
CA LEU A 255 -16.98 -6.17 10.97
C LEU A 255 -16.35 -6.90 12.16
N ASP A 256 -17.15 -7.56 12.99
CA ASP A 256 -16.67 -8.36 14.12
C ASP A 256 -15.68 -9.45 13.65
N ALA A 257 -16.01 -10.15 12.57
CA ALA A 257 -15.13 -11.14 11.97
C ALA A 257 -13.84 -10.52 11.39
N THR A 258 -13.93 -9.36 10.72
CA THR A 258 -12.75 -8.61 10.27
C THR A 258 -11.82 -8.28 11.44
N ILE A 259 -12.35 -7.77 12.55
CA ILE A 259 -11.54 -7.44 13.74
C ILE A 259 -10.87 -8.71 14.30
N ASN A 260 -11.61 -9.81 14.43
CA ASN A 260 -11.05 -11.10 14.90
C ASN A 260 -9.92 -11.63 13.99
N LEU A 261 -10.06 -11.48 12.67
CA LEU A 261 -9.03 -11.87 11.70
C LEU A 261 -7.78 -10.99 11.80
N LEU A 262 -7.97 -9.68 11.97
CA LEU A 262 -6.87 -8.73 12.16
C LEU A 262 -6.18 -8.93 13.51
N ASP A 263 -6.90 -9.32 14.56
CA ASP A 263 -6.32 -9.69 15.86
C ASP A 263 -5.43 -10.93 15.75
N TYR A 264 -5.89 -11.97 15.02
CA TYR A 264 -5.06 -13.14 14.71
C TYR A 264 -3.77 -12.72 14.00
N ILE A 265 -3.87 -11.88 12.98
CA ILE A 265 -2.71 -11.37 12.25
C ILE A 265 -1.81 -10.54 13.17
N ASP A 266 -2.36 -9.65 13.99
CA ASP A 266 -1.61 -8.81 14.93
C ASP A 266 -0.78 -9.66 15.91
N GLN A 267 -1.33 -10.78 16.38
CA GLN A 267 -0.70 -11.71 17.31
C GLN A 267 0.21 -12.76 16.66
N PHE A 268 0.14 -12.95 15.33
CA PHE A 268 0.94 -13.94 14.61
C PHE A 268 2.44 -13.74 14.86
N PHE A 269 3.14 -14.80 15.27
CA PHE A 269 4.59 -14.74 15.50
C PHE A 269 5.34 -14.56 14.18
N GLY A 270 6.12 -13.49 14.03
CA GLY A 270 6.81 -13.17 12.78
C GLY A 270 5.89 -12.58 11.71
N SER A 271 6.22 -12.79 10.44
CA SER A 271 5.41 -12.33 9.31
C SER A 271 4.63 -13.49 8.66
N PRO A 272 3.29 -13.37 8.54
CA PRO A 272 2.44 -14.36 7.88
C PRO A 272 2.41 -14.21 6.35
N LEU A 273 3.15 -13.25 5.79
CA LEU A 273 3.17 -12.95 4.36
C LEU A 273 3.58 -14.19 3.54
N TYR A 274 2.61 -14.80 2.85
CA TYR A 274 2.87 -15.79 1.82
C TYR A 274 3.13 -15.07 0.51
N GLU A 275 2.25 -14.16 0.09
CA GLU A 275 2.47 -13.38 -1.13
C GLU A 275 1.72 -12.03 -1.18
N VAL A 276 0.47 -11.98 -1.62
CA VAL A 276 -0.22 -10.70 -1.94
C VAL A 276 -1.22 -10.25 -0.88
N LEU A 277 -1.83 -11.20 -0.16
CA LEU A 277 -2.99 -10.91 0.70
C LEU A 277 -2.59 -10.00 1.88
N MET A 278 -1.43 -10.25 2.47
CA MET A 278 -0.90 -9.44 3.57
C MET A 278 -0.66 -7.97 3.17
N TYR A 279 -0.52 -7.64 1.88
CA TYR A 279 -0.31 -6.25 1.43
C TYR A 279 -1.47 -5.33 1.82
N TYR A 280 -2.67 -5.87 1.98
CA TYR A 280 -3.87 -5.12 2.36
C TYR A 280 -3.97 -4.85 3.87
N ALA A 281 -3.24 -5.59 4.70
CA ALA A 281 -3.36 -5.49 6.16
C ALA A 281 -3.03 -4.09 6.70
N PRO A 282 -1.93 -3.40 6.30
CA PRO A 282 -1.62 -2.09 6.85
C PRO A 282 -2.71 -1.05 6.60
N ALA A 283 -3.24 -0.97 5.38
CA ALA A 283 -4.30 -0.02 5.05
C ALA A 283 -5.61 -0.35 5.78
N LEU A 284 -6.00 -1.63 5.81
CA LEU A 284 -7.22 -2.06 6.51
C LEU A 284 -7.11 -1.82 8.02
N MET A 285 -5.98 -2.18 8.65
CA MET A 285 -5.71 -1.90 10.07
C MET A 285 -5.75 -0.41 10.39
N ALA A 286 -5.18 0.43 9.52
CA ALA A 286 -5.23 1.88 9.70
C ALA A 286 -6.65 2.43 9.58
N LYS A 287 -7.45 1.88 8.65
CA LYS A 287 -8.86 2.22 8.47
C LYS A 287 -9.70 1.86 9.69
N VAL A 288 -9.58 0.63 10.21
CA VAL A 288 -10.34 0.23 11.40
C VAL A 288 -9.86 0.94 12.67
N ASN A 289 -8.57 1.32 12.76
CA ASN A 289 -8.09 2.22 13.82
C ASN A 289 -8.75 3.60 13.73
N ALA A 290 -9.03 4.10 12.53
CA ALA A 290 -9.69 5.38 12.33
C ALA A 290 -11.19 5.30 12.67
N PHE A 291 -11.90 4.25 12.25
CA PHE A 291 -13.37 4.20 12.33
C PHE A 291 -13.95 3.40 13.50
N HIS A 292 -13.25 2.37 13.98
CA HIS A 292 -13.81 1.38 14.89
C HIS A 292 -13.09 1.30 16.25
N GLY A 293 -12.21 2.26 16.55
CA GLY A 293 -11.58 2.40 17.87
C GLY A 293 -10.56 1.31 18.21
N THR A 294 -10.10 0.54 17.23
CA THR A 294 -8.98 -0.39 17.38
C THR A 294 -7.65 0.38 17.49
N ALA A 295 -6.58 -0.31 17.89
CA ALA A 295 -5.26 0.28 18.08
C ALA A 295 -4.14 -0.63 17.55
N TYR A 296 -4.31 -1.18 16.34
CA TYR A 296 -3.31 -2.03 15.69
C TYR A 296 -1.99 -1.30 15.48
N ASP A 297 -0.89 -2.03 15.68
CA ASP A 297 0.46 -1.52 15.46
C ASP A 297 0.81 -1.53 13.97
N LEU A 298 0.75 -0.35 13.36
CA LEU A 298 1.04 -0.18 11.94
C LEU A 298 2.54 -0.33 11.62
N ASP A 299 3.47 -0.04 12.54
CA ASP A 299 4.89 -0.28 12.31
C ASP A 299 5.13 -1.78 12.11
N LYS A 300 4.48 -2.62 12.95
CA LYS A 300 4.51 -4.08 12.83
C LYS A 300 3.79 -4.59 11.58
N ALA A 301 2.60 -4.07 11.25
CA ALA A 301 1.86 -4.48 10.06
C ALA A 301 2.67 -4.21 8.78
N ILE A 302 3.28 -3.03 8.67
CA ILE A 302 4.13 -2.65 7.54
C ILE A 302 5.39 -3.50 7.49
N SER A 303 6.09 -3.70 8.63
CA SER A 303 7.34 -4.47 8.63
C SER A 303 7.13 -5.91 8.16
N ARG A 304 5.98 -6.52 8.49
CA ARG A 304 5.60 -7.86 8.02
C ARG A 304 5.47 -7.95 6.49
N VAL A 305 5.15 -6.84 5.82
CA VAL A 305 5.07 -6.75 4.37
C VAL A 305 6.43 -6.44 3.73
N PHE A 306 7.20 -5.54 4.33
CA PHE A 306 8.40 -4.98 3.69
C PHE A 306 9.71 -5.74 3.95
N ASP A 307 9.87 -6.41 5.10
CA ASP A 307 11.20 -6.80 5.59
C ASP A 307 11.82 -8.02 4.90
N GLY A 308 11.05 -8.83 4.18
CA GLY A 308 11.59 -10.02 3.51
C GLY A 308 11.80 -11.23 4.42
N ASN A 309 11.26 -11.23 5.64
CA ASN A 309 11.49 -12.25 6.67
C ASN A 309 10.25 -13.09 6.99
N SER A 310 9.36 -13.28 6.01
CA SER A 310 8.13 -14.04 6.23
C SER A 310 8.40 -15.51 6.54
N ILE A 311 7.53 -16.10 7.37
CA ILE A 311 7.63 -17.49 7.78
C ILE A 311 7.22 -18.44 6.65
N PRO A 312 6.04 -18.30 6.02
CA PRO A 312 5.59 -19.28 5.03
C PRO A 312 6.34 -19.17 3.70
N ARG A 313 6.90 -17.99 3.37
CA ARG A 313 7.64 -17.76 2.12
C ARG A 313 8.89 -16.89 2.34
N GLY A 314 9.85 -17.45 3.07
CA GLY A 314 11.10 -16.77 3.43
C GLY A 314 11.75 -16.02 2.28
N GLY A 315 12.01 -14.72 2.48
CA GLY A 315 12.56 -13.82 1.48
C GLY A 315 11.56 -12.86 0.87
N TRP A 316 10.25 -13.14 0.94
CA TRP A 316 9.24 -12.32 0.26
C TRP A 316 9.04 -10.94 0.92
N GLY A 317 9.16 -9.86 0.16
CA GLY A 317 9.04 -8.48 0.64
C GLY A 317 9.58 -7.42 -0.33
N SER A 318 9.96 -6.26 0.19
CA SER A 318 10.48 -5.14 -0.62
C SER A 318 11.99 -5.25 -0.83
N LEU A 319 12.40 -5.13 -2.09
CA LEU A 319 13.79 -5.15 -2.55
C LEU A 319 14.48 -3.81 -2.29
N VAL A 320 15.80 -3.90 -2.05
CA VAL A 320 16.68 -2.78 -1.75
C VAL A 320 18.00 -2.97 -2.49
N GLY A 321 18.56 -1.87 -3.00
CA GLY A 321 19.90 -1.79 -3.56
C GLY A 321 19.90 -1.82 -5.09
N LYS A 322 20.97 -2.40 -5.64
CA LYS A 322 21.18 -2.52 -7.08
C LYS A 322 21.54 -3.95 -7.43
N TRP A 323 21.15 -4.37 -8.62
CA TRP A 323 21.67 -5.56 -9.28
C TRP A 323 22.37 -5.10 -10.56
N GLY A 324 23.68 -5.26 -10.61
CA GLY A 324 24.50 -4.60 -11.63
C GLY A 324 24.28 -3.08 -11.63
N ASP A 325 23.99 -2.52 -12.81
CA ASP A 325 23.73 -1.09 -12.99
C ASP A 325 22.30 -0.67 -12.62
N TYR A 326 21.39 -1.62 -12.34
CA TYR A 326 19.96 -1.38 -12.21
C TYR A 326 19.55 -1.26 -10.75
N GLU A 327 18.88 -0.16 -10.40
CA GLU A 327 18.30 0.01 -9.08
C GLU A 327 17.01 -0.80 -8.93
N VAL A 328 16.86 -1.51 -7.80
CA VAL A 328 15.69 -2.36 -7.52
C VAL A 328 14.94 -1.93 -6.27
N ASN A 329 15.28 -0.76 -5.72
CA ASN A 329 14.58 -0.19 -4.56
C ASN A 329 13.08 -0.13 -4.83
N GLY A 330 12.30 -0.62 -3.87
CA GLY A 330 10.85 -0.49 -3.86
C GLY A 330 10.10 -1.53 -4.67
N LEU A 331 10.78 -2.29 -5.53
CA LEU A 331 10.19 -3.47 -6.19
C LEU A 331 9.87 -4.54 -5.14
N PHE A 332 8.84 -5.35 -5.39
CA PHE A 332 8.44 -6.45 -4.51
C PHE A 332 8.78 -7.80 -5.13
N GLY A 333 9.11 -8.78 -4.28
CA GLY A 333 9.42 -10.15 -4.69
C GLY A 333 10.22 -10.86 -3.60
N SER A 334 11.16 -11.74 -3.95
CA SER A 334 12.00 -12.46 -3.00
C SER A 334 13.41 -11.85 -2.89
N ILE A 335 13.89 -11.59 -1.68
CA ILE A 335 15.28 -11.15 -1.44
C ILE A 335 16.29 -12.32 -1.45
N THR A 336 15.82 -13.57 -1.47
CA THR A 336 16.65 -14.78 -1.32
C THR A 336 16.61 -15.70 -2.55
N ASP A 337 15.54 -15.70 -3.33
CA ASP A 337 15.36 -16.61 -4.46
C ASP A 337 16.40 -16.38 -5.57
N GLY A 338 17.27 -17.36 -5.82
CA GLY A 338 18.42 -17.20 -6.72
C GLY A 338 19.37 -16.06 -6.33
N GLY A 339 19.31 -15.58 -5.08
CA GLY A 339 19.98 -14.38 -4.58
C GLY A 339 19.18 -13.08 -4.71
N GLY A 340 17.98 -13.12 -5.31
CA GLY A 340 17.03 -12.03 -5.45
C GLY A 340 16.12 -12.21 -6.69
N TYR A 341 14.82 -11.97 -6.53
CA TYR A 341 13.81 -11.99 -7.59
C TYR A 341 12.81 -10.84 -7.39
N ALA A 342 12.70 -9.93 -8.35
CA ALA A 342 11.67 -8.89 -8.38
C ALA A 342 10.50 -9.39 -9.22
N PHE A 343 9.28 -9.33 -8.71
CA PHE A 343 8.09 -9.80 -9.39
C PHE A 343 7.19 -8.62 -9.79
N THR A 344 6.87 -8.54 -11.08
CA THR A 344 6.12 -7.42 -11.67
C THR A 344 4.72 -7.28 -11.06
N MET A 345 3.93 -8.37 -10.98
CA MET A 345 2.57 -8.32 -10.45
C MET A 345 2.56 -7.82 -9.01
N ASN A 346 3.42 -8.38 -8.15
CA ASN A 346 3.47 -8.00 -6.73
C ASN A 346 3.88 -6.55 -6.53
N THR A 347 4.74 -6.02 -7.40
CA THR A 347 5.11 -4.60 -7.34
C THR A 347 3.89 -3.71 -7.60
N PHE A 348 3.07 -4.04 -8.61
CA PHE A 348 1.84 -3.29 -8.89
C PHE A 348 0.77 -3.49 -7.80
N ALA A 349 0.51 -4.74 -7.40
CA ALA A 349 -0.48 -5.07 -6.39
C ALA A 349 -0.14 -4.45 -5.01
N ALA A 350 1.14 -4.45 -4.62
CA ALA A 350 1.58 -3.83 -3.37
C ALA A 350 1.27 -2.32 -3.34
N ALA A 351 1.52 -1.58 -4.43
CA ALA A 351 1.17 -0.16 -4.48
C ALA A 351 -0.33 0.09 -4.34
N GLY A 352 -1.14 -0.71 -5.05
CA GLY A 352 -2.60 -0.63 -4.96
C GLY A 352 -3.14 -0.87 -3.55
N ALA A 353 -2.54 -1.82 -2.82
CA ALA A 353 -2.96 -2.18 -1.46
C ALA A 353 -2.43 -1.21 -0.39
N LEU A 354 -1.20 -0.69 -0.55
CA LEU A 354 -0.50 0.08 0.48
C LEU A 354 -0.62 1.60 0.34
N ALA A 355 -0.83 2.14 -0.86
CA ALA A 355 -0.98 3.60 -1.03
C ALA A 355 -2.10 4.18 -0.14
N PRO A 356 -3.29 3.55 -0.04
CA PRO A 356 -4.39 4.08 0.79
C PRO A 356 -4.08 4.21 2.28
N LEU A 357 -3.09 3.49 2.81
CA LEU A 357 -2.66 3.55 4.22
C LEU A 357 -2.56 5.00 4.74
N VAL A 358 -1.95 5.89 3.94
CA VAL A 358 -1.61 7.25 4.41
C VAL A 358 -2.80 8.21 4.43
N ARG A 359 -3.96 7.79 3.89
CA ARG A 359 -5.25 8.46 4.08
C ARG A 359 -5.71 8.35 5.54
N TYR A 360 -5.47 7.22 6.18
CA TYR A 360 -5.88 6.95 7.56
C TYR A 360 -4.80 7.23 8.59
N ASP A 361 -3.52 7.11 8.21
CA ASP A 361 -2.39 7.51 9.07
C ASP A 361 -1.30 8.29 8.31
N PRO A 362 -1.37 9.64 8.30
CA PRO A 362 -0.44 10.47 7.54
C PRO A 362 0.98 10.48 8.11
N ARG A 363 1.24 9.84 9.27
CA ARG A 363 2.60 9.69 9.79
C ARG A 363 3.50 8.90 8.83
N TYR A 364 2.95 8.04 7.99
CA TYR A 364 3.71 7.26 7.00
C TYR A 364 3.83 7.92 5.62
N ALA A 365 3.19 9.08 5.40
CA ALA A 365 3.09 9.75 4.10
C ALA A 365 4.45 9.94 3.41
N ARG A 366 5.48 10.35 4.17
CA ARG A 366 6.81 10.61 3.62
C ARG A 366 7.49 9.34 3.10
N ASP A 367 7.50 8.26 3.89
CA ASP A 367 8.20 7.04 3.50
C ASP A 367 7.44 6.29 2.41
N ILE A 368 6.10 6.20 2.51
CA ILE A 368 5.28 5.63 1.43
C ILE A 368 5.42 6.44 0.13
N GLY A 369 5.50 7.77 0.20
CA GLY A 369 5.78 8.62 -0.96
C GLY A 369 7.17 8.36 -1.56
N GLN A 370 8.21 8.19 -0.74
CA GLN A 370 9.53 7.79 -1.25
C GLN A 370 9.49 6.41 -1.90
N TRP A 371 8.82 5.45 -1.27
CA TRP A 371 8.72 4.10 -1.81
C TRP A 371 7.99 4.08 -3.15
N LEU A 372 6.83 4.73 -3.27
CA LEU A 372 6.09 4.80 -4.53
C LEU A 372 6.92 5.45 -5.64
N LEU A 373 7.70 6.51 -5.33
CA LEU A 373 8.62 7.12 -6.29
C LEU A 373 9.68 6.14 -6.81
N HIS A 374 10.26 5.35 -5.90
CA HIS A 374 11.26 4.33 -6.25
C HIS A 374 10.64 3.18 -7.03
N ALA A 375 9.53 2.63 -6.54
CA ALA A 375 8.79 1.55 -7.19
C ALA A 375 8.33 1.95 -8.60
N SER A 376 7.77 3.17 -8.78
CA SER A 376 7.31 3.65 -10.07
C SER A 376 8.44 3.81 -11.08
N SER A 377 9.60 4.33 -10.64
CA SER A 377 10.74 4.53 -11.52
C SER A 377 11.36 3.18 -11.90
N ASN A 378 11.60 2.30 -10.92
CA ASN A 378 12.33 1.06 -11.11
C ASN A 378 11.50 -0.04 -11.78
N ALA A 379 10.16 0.01 -11.69
CA ALA A 379 9.28 -0.95 -12.36
C ALA A 379 9.36 -0.85 -13.89
N ARG A 380 9.90 0.25 -14.44
CA ARG A 380 10.18 0.36 -15.87
C ARG A 380 11.10 -0.76 -16.38
N TYR A 381 11.99 -1.26 -15.53
CA TYR A 381 12.94 -2.31 -15.91
C TYR A 381 12.29 -3.67 -16.15
N PHE A 382 11.01 -3.85 -15.81
CA PHE A 382 10.26 -5.04 -16.24
C PHE A 382 9.97 -5.02 -17.75
N TYR A 383 10.09 -3.88 -18.43
CA TYR A 383 9.80 -3.75 -19.86
C TYR A 383 11.07 -3.83 -20.69
N ALA A 384 11.02 -4.60 -21.78
CA ALA A 384 12.18 -4.85 -22.64
C ALA A 384 12.87 -3.57 -23.18
N PRO A 385 12.17 -2.48 -23.54
CA PRO A 385 12.81 -1.25 -24.02
C PRO A 385 13.70 -0.54 -22.99
N GLU A 386 13.52 -0.81 -21.70
CA GLU A 386 14.24 -0.13 -20.62
C GLU A 386 15.50 -0.88 -20.17
N THR A 387 15.88 -1.96 -20.87
CA THR A 387 16.93 -2.87 -20.44
C THR A 387 17.81 -3.35 -21.60
N LYS A 388 19.03 -3.80 -21.27
CA LYS A 388 19.99 -4.35 -22.24
C LYS A 388 19.51 -5.71 -22.77
N ARG A 389 19.40 -5.87 -24.09
CA ARG A 389 18.86 -7.09 -24.74
C ARG A 389 19.62 -8.34 -24.34
N GLU A 390 20.94 -8.29 -24.20
CA GLU A 390 21.78 -9.42 -23.79
C GLU A 390 21.54 -9.91 -22.35
N ASN A 391 20.80 -9.15 -21.55
CA ASN A 391 20.38 -9.52 -20.20
C ASN A 391 18.92 -10.00 -20.14
N GLN A 392 18.23 -10.08 -21.29
CA GLN A 392 16.82 -10.47 -21.38
C GLN A 392 16.67 -11.93 -21.79
N SER A 393 15.66 -12.63 -21.29
CA SER A 393 15.40 -14.03 -21.67
C SER A 393 15.05 -14.20 -23.14
N MET A 394 14.45 -13.19 -23.76
CA MET A 394 14.24 -13.18 -25.21
C MET A 394 15.53 -13.25 -26.04
N SER A 395 16.70 -12.87 -25.49
CA SER A 395 17.99 -13.03 -26.20
C SER A 395 18.35 -14.49 -26.50
N ARG A 396 17.72 -15.44 -25.82
CA ARG A 396 17.94 -16.89 -26.00
C ARG A 396 16.93 -17.53 -26.94
N LEU A 397 15.90 -16.82 -27.39
CA LEU A 397 14.89 -17.38 -28.28
C LEU A 397 15.41 -17.52 -29.71
N ALA A 398 15.30 -18.72 -30.27
CA ALA A 398 15.54 -18.98 -31.68
C ALA A 398 14.29 -18.57 -32.48
N GLY A 399 14.45 -17.75 -33.53
CA GLY A 399 13.32 -17.34 -34.38
C GLY A 399 12.61 -16.08 -33.90
N HIS A 400 13.34 -14.97 -33.89
CA HIS A 400 12.82 -13.66 -33.55
C HIS A 400 11.74 -13.17 -34.53
N SER A 401 10.62 -12.62 -34.04
CA SER A 401 9.57 -12.01 -34.86
C SER A 401 9.31 -10.55 -34.47
N GLU A 402 8.94 -9.72 -35.46
CA GLU A 402 8.53 -8.33 -35.25
C GLU A 402 7.30 -8.22 -34.32
N GLU A 403 6.41 -9.20 -34.39
CA GLU A 403 5.24 -9.31 -33.51
C GLU A 403 5.65 -9.45 -32.04
N LEU A 404 6.59 -10.33 -31.72
CA LEU A 404 7.06 -10.54 -30.35
C LEU A 404 7.77 -9.29 -29.81
N ASP A 405 8.54 -8.61 -30.65
CA ASP A 405 9.15 -7.32 -30.32
C ASP A 405 8.11 -6.23 -30.04
N ALA A 406 7.00 -6.21 -30.78
CA ALA A 406 5.89 -5.29 -30.54
C ALA A 406 5.19 -5.59 -29.20
N ILE A 407 4.95 -6.87 -28.91
CA ILE A 407 4.38 -7.34 -27.64
C ILE A 407 5.28 -6.95 -26.46
N ALA A 408 6.59 -7.20 -26.56
CA ALA A 408 7.55 -6.94 -25.47
C ALA A 408 7.74 -5.44 -25.13
N LYS A 409 7.28 -4.53 -25.98
CA LYS A 409 7.24 -3.08 -25.66
C LYS A 409 6.17 -2.73 -24.64
N VAL A 410 5.12 -3.55 -24.55
CA VAL A 410 3.89 -3.26 -23.79
C VAL A 410 3.60 -4.31 -22.73
N VAL A 411 4.01 -5.56 -22.95
CA VAL A 411 3.89 -6.65 -21.99
C VAL A 411 5.21 -6.77 -21.23
N PRO A 412 5.20 -6.65 -19.89
CA PRO A 412 6.42 -6.77 -19.09
C PRO A 412 6.91 -8.23 -19.06
N TYR A 413 8.18 -8.43 -18.75
CA TYR A 413 8.64 -9.69 -18.22
C TYR A 413 7.93 -9.98 -16.89
N GLU A 414 7.79 -11.27 -16.57
CA GLU A 414 7.28 -11.68 -15.25
C GLU A 414 8.08 -11.02 -14.13
N GLY A 415 9.41 -11.00 -14.24
CA GLY A 415 10.25 -10.44 -13.21
C GLY A 415 11.69 -10.16 -13.63
N ILE A 416 12.49 -9.90 -12.61
CA ILE A 416 13.93 -9.64 -12.71
C ILE A 416 14.61 -10.56 -11.73
N ARG A 417 15.47 -11.44 -12.21
CA ARG A 417 16.36 -12.22 -11.35
C ARG A 417 17.62 -11.42 -11.11
N LYS A 418 18.17 -11.49 -9.90
CA LYS A 418 19.45 -10.87 -9.57
C LYS A 418 20.56 -11.35 -10.52
N GLN A 419 20.55 -12.62 -10.88
CA GLN A 419 21.50 -13.16 -11.86
C GLN A 419 20.98 -14.41 -12.56
N SER A 420 21.42 -14.65 -13.80
CA SER A 420 21.25 -15.91 -14.51
C SER A 420 22.25 -16.05 -15.65
N GLY A 421 22.87 -17.22 -15.78
CA GLY A 421 23.78 -17.54 -16.90
C GLY A 421 24.92 -16.53 -17.10
N GLY A 422 25.49 -16.02 -15.99
CA GLY A 422 26.58 -15.03 -16.01
C GLY A 422 26.17 -13.59 -16.31
N LYS A 423 24.86 -13.30 -16.34
CA LYS A 423 24.31 -11.94 -16.48
C LYS A 423 23.73 -11.46 -15.14
N GLU A 424 23.93 -10.18 -14.82
CA GLU A 424 23.39 -9.52 -13.64
C GLU A 424 22.90 -8.10 -14.02
N PRO A 425 21.60 -7.78 -13.83
CA PRO A 425 20.50 -8.68 -13.57
C PRO A 425 20.08 -9.44 -14.83
N TRP A 426 19.16 -10.38 -14.67
CA TRP A 426 18.51 -11.12 -15.76
C TRP A 426 17.01 -10.84 -15.80
N PHE A 427 16.52 -10.29 -16.91
CA PHE A 427 15.11 -9.96 -17.13
C PHE A 427 14.39 -11.15 -17.76
N GLY A 428 13.38 -11.70 -17.08
CA GLY A 428 12.74 -12.95 -17.48
C GLY A 428 11.78 -13.45 -16.40
N GLY A 429 11.69 -14.77 -16.20
CA GLY A 429 10.74 -15.32 -15.23
C GLY A 429 10.89 -16.82 -14.99
N ASP A 430 9.91 -17.36 -14.29
CA ASP A 430 9.64 -18.78 -14.08
C ASP A 430 9.09 -19.52 -15.32
N PRO A 431 8.29 -18.92 -16.23
CA PRO A 431 7.61 -19.65 -17.29
C PRO A 431 8.53 -20.46 -18.19
N THR A 432 9.65 -19.87 -18.63
CA THR A 432 10.63 -20.59 -19.46
C THR A 432 11.50 -21.56 -18.67
N VAL A 433 11.71 -21.30 -17.38
CA VAL A 433 12.48 -22.18 -16.47
C VAL A 433 11.73 -23.48 -16.19
N TYR A 434 10.42 -23.39 -15.92
CA TYR A 434 9.56 -24.55 -15.65
C TYR A 434 8.85 -25.08 -16.90
N GLY A 435 8.99 -24.41 -18.05
CA GLY A 435 8.43 -24.84 -19.32
C GLY A 435 6.92 -24.67 -19.43
N TRP A 436 6.32 -23.73 -18.70
CA TRP A 436 4.89 -23.39 -18.77
C TRP A 436 4.55 -22.60 -20.04
N ALA A 437 5.50 -21.78 -20.52
CA ALA A 437 5.36 -20.99 -21.73
C ALA A 437 6.68 -20.92 -22.51
N THR A 438 6.61 -20.47 -23.77
CA THR A 438 7.80 -20.30 -24.62
C THR A 438 8.54 -18.98 -24.38
N THR A 439 7.94 -18.03 -23.67
CA THR A 439 8.54 -16.75 -23.30
C THR A 439 8.24 -16.40 -21.84
N ASP A 440 8.99 -15.45 -21.26
CA ASP A 440 8.71 -14.91 -19.93
C ASP A 440 7.90 -13.59 -19.99
N LEU A 441 7.33 -13.23 -21.14
CA LEU A 441 6.46 -12.06 -21.25
C LEU A 441 5.12 -12.39 -20.57
N SER A 442 4.82 -11.66 -19.51
CA SER A 442 3.75 -11.96 -18.57
C SER A 442 2.54 -11.05 -18.82
N LEU A 443 1.55 -11.60 -19.53
CA LEU A 443 0.23 -10.97 -19.66
C LEU A 443 -0.46 -10.90 -18.29
N TYR A 444 -0.26 -11.91 -17.45
CA TYR A 444 -0.64 -11.97 -16.05
C TYR A 444 -0.16 -10.75 -15.26
N SER A 445 1.11 -10.38 -15.40
CA SER A 445 1.67 -9.22 -14.71
C SER A 445 1.28 -7.90 -15.37
N GLY A 446 1.26 -7.84 -16.71
CA GLY A 446 0.82 -6.67 -17.46
C GLY A 446 -0.64 -6.28 -17.17
N ALA A 447 -1.48 -7.27 -16.85
CA ALA A 447 -2.87 -7.07 -16.45
C ALA A 447 -3.04 -6.24 -15.18
N HIS A 448 -1.96 -5.98 -14.41
CA HIS A 448 -2.00 -5.14 -13.20
C HIS A 448 -1.46 -3.72 -13.41
N ALA A 449 -0.96 -3.36 -14.60
CA ALA A 449 -0.28 -2.09 -14.85
C ALA A 449 -1.18 -0.84 -14.62
N GLY A 450 -2.49 -0.97 -14.79
CA GLY A 450 -3.47 0.09 -14.56
C GLY A 450 -3.54 0.54 -13.11
N ILE A 451 -3.08 -0.27 -12.15
CA ILE A 451 -2.93 0.15 -10.75
C ILE A 451 -1.97 1.33 -10.64
N PHE A 452 -0.78 1.24 -11.25
CA PHE A 452 0.15 2.37 -11.30
C PHE A 452 -0.41 3.51 -12.16
N GLY A 453 -1.08 3.17 -13.26
CA GLY A 453 -1.69 4.16 -14.15
C GLY A 453 -2.74 5.05 -13.48
N ALA A 454 -3.53 4.50 -12.56
CA ALA A 454 -4.52 5.26 -11.80
C ALA A 454 -3.93 5.95 -10.57
N LEU A 455 -2.95 5.32 -9.90
CA LEU A 455 -2.32 5.91 -8.73
C LEU A 455 -1.44 7.13 -9.08
N LEU A 456 -0.68 7.11 -10.19
CA LEU A 456 0.50 7.97 -10.34
C LEU A 456 0.37 9.01 -11.46
N ALA A 457 0.31 10.28 -11.09
CA ALA A 457 0.44 11.41 -12.02
C ALA A 457 1.74 12.20 -11.75
N PRO A 458 2.41 12.71 -12.81
CA PRO A 458 3.57 13.58 -12.63
C PRO A 458 3.10 14.97 -12.20
N THR A 459 4.02 15.78 -11.68
CA THR A 459 3.81 17.21 -11.46
C THR A 459 4.76 18.03 -12.32
N ASN A 460 4.69 19.36 -12.22
CA ASN A 460 5.68 20.26 -12.83
C ASN A 460 7.08 20.15 -12.19
N ARG A 461 7.27 19.33 -11.15
CA ARG A 461 8.55 19.09 -10.48
C ARG A 461 8.95 17.63 -10.65
N GLU A 462 10.11 17.43 -11.28
CA GLU A 462 10.70 16.11 -11.44
C GLU A 462 10.87 15.41 -10.08
N GLY A 463 10.51 14.14 -10.00
CA GLY A 463 10.58 13.35 -8.78
C GLY A 463 9.47 13.63 -7.76
N ILE A 464 8.52 14.53 -8.04
CA ILE A 464 7.31 14.72 -7.22
C ILE A 464 6.10 14.21 -7.99
N LEU A 465 5.50 13.15 -7.46
CA LEU A 465 4.27 12.55 -8.00
C LEU A 465 3.05 13.06 -7.20
N LYS A 466 1.93 13.24 -7.89
CA LYS A 466 0.59 13.33 -7.28
C LYS A 466 0.02 11.92 -7.28
N VAL A 467 -0.15 11.34 -6.09
CA VAL A 467 -0.62 9.96 -5.92
C VAL A 467 -2.08 9.96 -5.47
N ASP A 468 -2.99 9.38 -6.26
CA ASP A 468 -4.41 9.23 -5.89
C ASP A 468 -4.58 8.13 -4.84
N LEU A 469 -5.07 8.50 -3.65
CA LEU A 469 -5.21 7.55 -2.53
C LEU A 469 -6.56 6.82 -2.52
N LEU A 470 -7.48 7.17 -3.40
CA LEU A 470 -8.79 6.53 -3.54
C LEU A 470 -8.87 5.59 -4.73
N ALA A 471 -7.99 5.75 -5.73
CA ALA A 471 -8.05 5.03 -7.00
C ALA A 471 -8.17 3.50 -6.87
N THR A 472 -7.60 2.91 -5.81
CA THR A 472 -7.57 1.45 -5.61
C THR A 472 -8.23 0.98 -4.32
N GLU A 473 -8.87 1.89 -3.56
CA GLU A 473 -9.55 1.50 -2.32
C GLU A 473 -10.78 0.62 -2.64
N LEU A 474 -10.87 -0.52 -1.97
CA LEU A 474 -12.10 -1.31 -1.93
C LEU A 474 -13.00 -0.71 -0.84
N THR A 475 -13.63 0.41 -1.14
CA THR A 475 -14.48 1.17 -0.21
C THR A 475 -15.74 1.71 -0.89
N VAL A 476 -16.88 1.69 -0.20
CA VAL A 476 -18.11 2.42 -0.63
C VAL A 476 -18.34 3.70 0.16
N GLU A 477 -17.57 3.92 1.23
CA GLU A 477 -17.66 5.13 2.04
C GLU A 477 -17.44 6.39 1.20
N LYS A 478 -18.21 7.43 1.49
CA LYS A 478 -18.02 8.74 0.85
C LYS A 478 -16.66 9.30 1.24
N ALA A 479 -15.89 9.71 0.24
CA ALA A 479 -14.61 10.36 0.41
C ALA A 479 -14.48 11.54 -0.56
N TYR A 480 -13.77 12.57 -0.12
CA TYR A 480 -13.32 13.63 -1.01
C TYR A 480 -12.02 13.22 -1.72
N PRO A 481 -11.74 13.74 -2.93
CA PRO A 481 -10.48 13.48 -3.62
C PRO A 481 -9.30 13.70 -2.69
N THR A 482 -8.44 12.69 -2.57
CA THR A 482 -7.34 12.69 -1.59
C THR A 482 -6.05 12.26 -2.26
N TYR A 483 -5.01 13.08 -2.12
CA TYR A 483 -3.76 12.90 -2.85
C TYR A 483 -2.53 13.02 -1.97
N LEU A 484 -1.58 12.10 -2.13
CA LEU A 484 -0.24 12.20 -1.54
C LEU A 484 0.71 12.91 -2.51
N LEU A 485 1.49 13.86 -2.01
CA LEU A 485 2.64 14.44 -2.70
C LEU A 485 3.86 14.37 -1.79
N TYR A 486 4.97 13.82 -2.29
CA TYR A 486 6.23 13.75 -1.57
C TYR A 486 7.32 14.50 -2.32
N ASN A 487 8.03 15.38 -1.62
CA ASN A 487 9.17 16.11 -2.13
C ASN A 487 10.48 15.41 -1.70
N PRO A 488 11.17 14.69 -2.60
CA PRO A 488 12.43 14.03 -2.28
C PRO A 488 13.63 14.99 -2.26
N HIS A 489 13.44 16.26 -2.66
CA HIS A 489 14.52 17.23 -2.81
C HIS A 489 14.98 17.79 -1.46
N ALA A 490 16.25 18.20 -1.41
CA ALA A 490 16.86 18.82 -0.22
C ALA A 490 16.35 20.25 0.06
N THR A 491 15.56 20.82 -0.84
CA THR A 491 14.95 22.15 -0.73
C THR A 491 13.44 22.07 -0.91
N ALA A 492 12.72 23.06 -0.38
CA ALA A 492 11.29 23.16 -0.61
C ALA A 492 11.00 23.36 -2.11
N GLN A 493 9.95 22.73 -2.60
CA GLN A 493 9.54 22.78 -4.01
C GLN A 493 8.14 23.38 -4.13
N GLU A 494 7.96 24.23 -5.14
CA GLU A 494 6.65 24.76 -5.53
C GLU A 494 6.04 23.88 -6.63
N VAL A 495 4.89 23.28 -6.33
CA VAL A 495 4.13 22.40 -7.23
C VAL A 495 2.87 23.11 -7.69
N ILE A 496 2.54 22.99 -8.98
CA ILE A 496 1.24 23.34 -9.53
C ILE A 496 0.31 22.17 -9.25
N TYR A 497 -0.62 22.38 -8.32
CA TYR A 497 -1.63 21.42 -7.92
C TYR A 497 -2.91 21.66 -8.70
N GLN A 498 -3.29 20.70 -9.54
CA GLN A 498 -4.57 20.71 -10.25
C GLN A 498 -5.64 20.01 -9.40
N VAL A 499 -6.80 20.64 -9.24
CA VAL A 499 -7.94 20.03 -8.54
C VAL A 499 -8.68 19.08 -9.48
N GLN A 500 -9.32 18.04 -8.94
CA GLN A 500 -10.03 17.06 -9.76
C GLN A 500 -11.36 17.60 -10.30
N GLY A 501 -12.08 18.38 -9.48
CA GLY A 501 -13.41 18.89 -9.78
C GLY A 501 -13.45 20.26 -10.47
N THR A 502 -14.65 20.66 -10.91
CA THR A 502 -14.92 21.97 -11.53
C THR A 502 -15.40 23.03 -10.54
N GLU A 503 -15.77 22.62 -9.32
CA GLU A 503 -16.25 23.53 -8.28
C GLU A 503 -15.09 24.00 -7.38
N PRO A 504 -15.19 25.19 -6.75
CA PRO A 504 -14.16 25.67 -5.84
C PRO A 504 -13.98 24.77 -4.62
N VAL A 505 -12.72 24.44 -4.29
CA VAL A 505 -12.36 23.61 -3.13
C VAL A 505 -11.33 24.28 -2.21
N ASP A 506 -11.41 23.97 -0.93
CA ASP A 506 -10.35 24.21 0.05
C ASP A 506 -9.42 22.98 0.08
N LEU A 507 -8.10 23.20 -0.01
CA LEU A 507 -7.11 22.14 0.06
C LEU A 507 -6.71 21.93 1.52
N TYR A 508 -7.08 20.79 2.09
CA TYR A 508 -6.78 20.42 3.48
C TYR A 508 -5.64 19.41 3.55
N ASP A 509 -4.54 19.76 4.20
CA ASP A 509 -3.40 18.87 4.41
C ASP A 509 -3.55 18.07 5.71
N THR A 510 -3.67 16.75 5.63
CA THR A 510 -3.85 15.87 6.80
C THR A 510 -2.56 15.67 7.61
N VAL A 511 -1.39 15.96 7.02
CA VAL A 511 -0.10 15.95 7.73
C VAL A 511 -0.04 17.07 8.77
N THR A 512 -0.65 18.22 8.48
CA THR A 512 -0.67 19.39 9.37
C THR A 512 -2.05 19.71 9.95
N ASN A 513 -3.09 19.00 9.49
CA ASN A 513 -4.52 19.27 9.72
C ASN A 513 -4.92 20.72 9.48
N LYS A 514 -4.45 21.30 8.38
CA LYS A 514 -4.70 22.71 8.04
C LYS A 514 -5.19 22.83 6.62
N VAL A 515 -6.10 23.78 6.41
CA VAL A 515 -6.40 24.30 5.07
C VAL A 515 -5.20 25.11 4.60
N VAL A 516 -4.52 24.62 3.56
CA VAL A 516 -3.30 25.22 3.01
C VAL A 516 -3.58 26.17 1.84
N GLN A 517 -4.72 25.99 1.17
CA GLN A 517 -5.24 26.88 0.13
C GLN A 517 -6.76 26.94 0.21
N ARG A 518 -7.36 28.09 -0.11
CA ARG A 518 -8.82 28.30 -0.05
C ARG A 518 -9.41 28.61 -1.41
N ALA A 519 -10.65 28.16 -1.64
CA ALA A 519 -11.46 28.46 -2.82
C ALA A 519 -10.68 28.31 -4.15
N VAL A 520 -9.90 27.24 -4.26
CA VAL A 520 -9.12 26.90 -5.44
C VAL A 520 -10.05 26.42 -6.53
N LEU A 521 -9.89 27.01 -7.72
CA LEU A 521 -10.59 26.60 -8.93
C LEU A 521 -9.53 26.22 -9.99
N ASN A 522 -9.69 25.06 -10.61
CA ASN A 522 -8.77 24.46 -11.60
C ASN A 522 -7.37 24.11 -11.06
N GLU A 523 -6.57 25.08 -10.62
CA GLU A 523 -5.22 24.85 -10.10
C GLU A 523 -4.74 25.94 -9.14
N THR A 524 -3.73 25.61 -8.33
CA THR A 524 -3.02 26.54 -7.46
C THR A 524 -1.58 26.12 -7.26
N LYS A 525 -0.79 26.97 -6.61
CA LYS A 525 0.58 26.65 -6.20
C LYS A 525 0.60 26.21 -4.73
N ILE A 526 1.25 25.08 -4.46
CA ILE A 526 1.53 24.61 -3.11
C ILE A 526 3.04 24.44 -2.91
N VAL A 527 3.53 24.74 -1.72
CA VAL A 527 4.94 24.60 -1.36
C VAL A 527 5.11 23.38 -0.46
N ILE A 528 5.81 22.37 -0.95
CA ILE A 528 6.13 21.17 -0.19
C ILE A 528 7.53 21.34 0.41
N PRO A 529 7.72 21.24 1.74
CA PRO A 529 9.04 21.35 2.35
C PRO A 529 10.02 20.28 1.83
N ALA A 530 11.32 20.51 2.03
CA ALA A 530 12.36 19.52 1.73
C ALA A 530 12.13 18.22 2.49
N ASP A 531 12.33 17.07 1.83
CA ASP A 531 12.18 15.73 2.40
C ASP A 531 10.88 15.57 3.23
N ALA A 532 9.78 16.03 2.65
CA ALA A 532 8.47 16.07 3.31
C ALA A 532 7.35 15.69 2.35
N ALA A 533 6.23 15.27 2.93
CA ALA A 533 5.01 14.95 2.21
C ALA A 533 3.84 15.81 2.67
N MET A 534 2.88 16.00 1.77
CA MET A 534 1.56 16.53 2.05
C MET A 534 0.52 15.48 1.62
N VAL A 535 -0.56 15.38 2.37
CA VAL A 535 -1.72 14.54 2.00
C VAL A 535 -2.91 15.48 1.90
N ILE A 536 -3.26 15.85 0.67
CA ILE A 536 -4.25 16.88 0.37
C ILE A 536 -5.61 16.26 0.14
N VAL A 537 -6.61 16.70 0.91
CA VAL A 537 -8.03 16.42 0.68
C VAL A 537 -8.67 17.65 0.02
N GLU A 538 -9.38 17.46 -1.09
CA GLU A 538 -10.13 18.51 -1.80
C GLU A 538 -11.55 18.65 -1.22
N ILE A 539 -11.75 19.58 -0.30
CA ILE A 539 -13.03 19.78 0.40
C ILE A 539 -13.81 20.92 -0.26
N PRO A 540 -15.15 20.86 -0.42
CA PRO A 540 -15.92 22.00 -0.94
C PRO A 540 -15.59 23.31 -0.20
N ALA A 541 -15.40 24.40 -0.94
CA ALA A 541 -14.93 25.66 -0.37
C ALA A 541 -15.82 26.16 0.78
N ASN A 542 -15.20 26.71 1.83
CA ASN A 542 -15.86 27.22 3.03
C ASN A 542 -16.58 26.15 3.89
N THR A 543 -16.34 24.86 3.65
CA THR A 543 -16.88 23.81 4.52
C THR A 543 -16.25 23.88 5.91
N GLU A 544 -17.08 23.81 6.96
CA GLU A 544 -16.61 23.75 8.33
C GLU A 544 -15.94 22.40 8.63
N ILE A 545 -14.77 22.45 9.26
CA ILE A 545 -14.04 21.25 9.69
C ILE A 545 -14.29 21.05 11.19
N VAL A 546 -14.92 19.94 11.53
CA VAL A 546 -15.31 19.61 12.91
C VAL A 546 -14.51 18.41 13.39
N ARG A 547 -13.88 18.55 14.55
CA ARG A 547 -13.23 17.43 15.26
C ARG A 547 -14.29 16.63 16.03
N ARG A 548 -14.38 15.32 15.76
CA ARG A 548 -15.20 14.36 16.53
C ARG A 548 -14.25 13.29 17.09
N GLY A 549 -13.99 13.33 18.40
CA GLY A 549 -12.98 12.47 19.03
C GLY A 549 -11.58 12.77 18.50
N LEU A 550 -10.91 11.77 17.92
CA LEU A 550 -9.61 11.92 17.26
C LEU A 550 -9.72 12.22 15.77
N ASN A 551 -10.91 12.20 15.18
CA ASN A 551 -11.07 12.37 13.74
C ASN A 551 -11.57 13.77 13.39
N ASN A 552 -11.23 14.23 12.19
CA ASN A 552 -11.69 15.49 11.61
C ASN A 552 -12.62 15.21 10.43
N TYR A 553 -13.72 15.96 10.34
CA TYR A 553 -14.76 15.77 9.35
C TYR A 553 -15.13 17.09 8.68
N ALA A 554 -15.55 17.01 7.42
CA ALA A 554 -16.24 18.09 6.72
C ALA A 554 -17.68 17.62 6.42
N GLY A 555 -18.64 18.15 7.17
CA GLY A 555 -19.96 17.53 7.26
C GLY A 555 -19.86 16.14 7.89
N ASP A 556 -20.30 15.11 7.18
CA ASP A 556 -20.19 13.70 7.60
C ASP A 556 -19.11 12.91 6.85
N VAL A 557 -18.28 13.59 6.07
CA VAL A 557 -17.17 12.96 5.34
C VAL A 557 -15.89 13.03 6.16
N TYR A 558 -15.27 11.88 6.40
CA TYR A 558 -13.97 11.76 7.08
C TYR A 558 -12.86 12.44 6.28
N LEU A 559 -12.02 13.20 6.97
CA LEU A 559 -10.86 13.88 6.38
C LEU A 559 -9.54 13.30 6.86
N SER A 560 -9.38 13.20 8.18
CA SER A 560 -8.11 12.79 8.79
C SER A 560 -8.29 12.34 10.23
N SER A 561 -7.27 11.64 10.72
CA SER A 561 -7.10 11.35 12.14
C SER A 561 -6.01 12.23 12.75
N ASN A 562 -6.27 12.73 13.95
CA ASN A 562 -5.29 13.35 14.81
C ASN A 562 -4.30 12.29 15.30
N ARG A 563 -3.02 12.54 15.10
CA ARG A 563 -1.92 11.62 15.36
C ARG A 563 -0.77 12.36 16.02
N SER A 564 -0.04 11.58 16.82
CA SER A 564 1.17 12.01 17.52
C SER A 564 2.27 10.98 17.26
N THR A 565 3.49 11.46 17.12
CA THR A 565 4.68 10.64 16.87
C THR A 565 5.74 10.99 17.90
N VAL A 566 6.30 9.97 18.56
CA VAL A 566 7.42 10.12 19.46
C VAL A 566 8.74 9.81 18.75
N SER A 567 9.76 10.63 19.01
CA SER A 567 11.12 10.38 18.54
C SER A 567 12.15 10.70 19.62
N PHE A 568 13.33 10.10 19.51
CA PHE A 568 14.47 10.47 20.34
C PHE A 568 15.13 11.75 19.82
N LYS A 569 15.50 12.67 20.71
CA LYS A 569 16.21 13.90 20.37
C LYS A 569 17.72 13.66 20.34
N GLY A 570 18.36 13.92 19.20
CA GLY A 570 19.82 13.95 19.08
C GLY A 570 20.53 12.59 19.22
N LEU A 571 19.81 11.50 19.46
CA LEU A 571 20.34 10.14 19.49
C LEU A 571 20.07 9.43 18.17
N LYS A 572 21.06 8.70 17.67
CA LYS A 572 20.95 7.87 16.47
C LYS A 572 21.10 6.40 16.82
N ASN A 573 20.54 5.55 15.95
CA ASN A 573 20.72 4.11 16.06
C ASN A 573 22.23 3.76 16.07
N PHE A 574 22.62 2.82 16.92
CA PHE A 574 23.99 2.38 17.20
C PHE A 574 24.94 3.43 17.79
N THR A 575 24.44 4.56 18.30
CA THR A 575 25.29 5.52 19.02
C THR A 575 25.92 4.86 20.25
N THR A 576 27.23 5.04 20.42
CA THR A 576 27.92 4.66 21.66
C THR A 576 27.68 5.69 22.74
N VAL A 577 27.25 5.24 23.91
CA VAL A 577 26.98 6.06 25.10
C VAL A 577 27.75 5.52 26.29
N LYS A 578 28.19 6.41 27.19
CA LYS A 578 29.05 6.07 28.32
C LYS A 578 28.70 6.87 29.57
N GLY A 579 28.73 6.21 30.72
CA GLY A 579 28.46 6.84 32.01
C GLY A 579 27.02 7.35 32.11
N ARG A 580 26.85 8.58 32.59
CA ARG A 580 25.53 9.21 32.71
C ARG A 580 25.24 10.05 31.47
N PHE A 581 24.10 9.81 30.85
CA PHE A 581 23.58 10.61 29.74
C PHE A 581 22.08 10.84 29.92
N THR A 582 21.53 11.80 29.18
CA THR A 582 20.09 12.10 29.20
C THR A 582 19.48 11.65 27.89
N VAL A 583 18.40 10.89 27.97
CA VAL A 583 17.49 10.68 26.85
C VAL A 583 16.42 11.74 26.92
N GLU A 584 16.20 12.44 25.81
CA GLU A 584 15.12 13.40 25.64
C GLU A 584 14.22 12.93 24.49
N LEU A 585 12.91 12.94 24.72
CA LEU A 585 11.90 12.63 23.71
C LEU A 585 11.32 13.91 23.10
N VAL A 586 10.98 13.83 21.82
CA VAL A 586 10.20 14.84 21.10
C VAL A 586 8.87 14.23 20.73
N LEU A 587 7.78 14.92 21.06
CA LEU A 587 6.45 14.63 20.56
C LEU A 587 6.17 15.61 19.41
N ALA A 588 5.74 15.08 18.26
CA ALA A 588 5.24 15.88 17.16
C ALA A 588 3.84 15.39 16.79
N SER A 589 2.93 16.34 16.59
CA SER A 589 1.51 16.06 16.38
C SER A 589 0.96 16.96 15.29
N ASN A 590 -0.01 16.46 14.54
CA ASN A 590 -0.77 17.26 13.56
C ASN A 590 -1.92 18.05 14.23
N PHE A 591 -1.95 18.11 15.56
CA PHE A 591 -2.91 18.84 16.36
C PHE A 591 -2.30 19.23 17.72
N GLY A 592 -3.02 19.99 18.54
CA GLY A 592 -2.56 20.31 19.89
C GLY A 592 -2.62 19.10 20.81
N ASP A 593 -1.47 18.54 21.16
CA ASP A 593 -1.34 17.37 22.03
C ASP A 593 -0.03 17.44 22.84
N GLU A 594 -0.02 16.76 23.98
CA GLU A 594 1.09 16.77 24.94
C GLU A 594 1.34 15.38 25.52
N LEU A 595 2.56 15.13 26.01
CA LEU A 595 2.90 13.90 26.72
C LEU A 595 2.18 13.88 28.08
N ALA A 596 1.37 12.85 28.31
CA ALA A 596 0.77 12.58 29.62
C ALA A 596 1.64 11.61 30.42
N GLU A 597 2.09 10.54 29.77
CA GLU A 597 2.94 9.50 30.36
C GLU A 597 4.02 9.09 29.38
N ALA A 598 5.24 8.86 29.88
CA ALA A 598 6.33 8.32 29.08
C ALA A 598 7.28 7.48 29.94
N HIS A 599 7.74 6.36 29.39
CA HIS A 599 8.79 5.56 30.00
C HIS A 599 9.75 5.00 28.94
N LEU A 600 11.00 4.73 29.34
CA LEU A 600 11.93 3.92 28.56
C LEU A 600 11.92 2.47 29.04
N VAL A 601 12.10 1.54 28.11
CA VAL A 601 12.40 0.14 28.38
C VAL A 601 13.80 -0.17 27.85
N ILE A 602 14.69 -0.64 28.72
CA ILE A 602 16.07 -1.06 28.40
C ILE A 602 16.34 -2.38 29.13
N ASP A 603 16.59 -3.48 28.41
CA ASP A 603 16.79 -4.83 28.97
C ASP A 603 15.75 -5.15 30.08
N ASP A 604 14.47 -5.01 29.74
CA ASP A 604 13.31 -5.22 30.63
C ASP A 604 13.18 -4.25 31.83
N GLN A 605 14.12 -3.34 32.03
CA GLN A 605 13.99 -2.28 33.03
C GLN A 605 13.15 -1.13 32.48
N VAL A 606 12.15 -0.74 33.26
CA VAL A 606 11.28 0.41 32.97
C VAL A 606 11.80 1.63 33.73
N LEU A 607 12.15 2.68 33.00
CA LEU A 607 12.62 3.96 33.53
C LEU A 607 11.58 5.04 33.23
N PRO A 608 10.87 5.59 34.23
CA PRO A 608 9.92 6.68 34.00
C PRO A 608 10.63 7.95 33.55
N LEU A 609 9.97 8.76 32.73
CA LEU A 609 10.47 10.07 32.34
C LEU A 609 9.94 11.17 33.27
N GLU A 610 10.80 12.13 33.59
CA GLU A 610 10.42 13.42 34.17
C GLU A 610 10.09 14.38 33.02
N GLY A 611 8.79 14.56 32.74
CA GLY A 611 8.33 15.27 31.55
C GLY A 611 8.73 14.50 30.29
N ASN A 612 9.66 15.05 29.50
CA ASN A 612 10.15 14.40 28.28
C ASN A 612 11.60 13.88 28.40
N LYS A 613 12.15 13.77 29.62
CA LYS A 613 13.54 13.39 29.83
C LYS A 613 13.71 12.26 30.84
N VAL A 614 14.74 11.46 30.65
CA VAL A 614 15.22 10.51 31.65
C VAL A 614 16.74 10.44 31.65
N ARG A 615 17.32 10.36 32.86
CA ARG A 615 18.76 10.15 33.03
C ARG A 615 19.05 8.67 33.08
N VAL A 616 19.94 8.21 32.20
CA VAL A 616 20.37 6.81 32.12
C VAL A 616 21.84 6.73 32.52
N ASN A 617 22.18 5.73 33.34
CA ASN A 617 23.56 5.42 33.70
C ASN A 617 23.95 4.07 33.07
N THR A 618 24.84 4.08 32.08
CA THR A 618 25.25 2.85 31.36
C THR A 618 25.81 1.78 32.28
N ARG A 619 26.41 2.18 33.42
CA ARG A 619 26.97 1.27 34.42
C ARG A 619 25.92 0.41 35.14
N ALA A 620 24.63 0.74 35.01
CA ALA A 620 23.54 -0.06 35.56
C ALA A 620 23.13 -1.24 34.65
N PHE A 621 23.72 -1.33 33.45
CA PHE A 621 23.40 -2.34 32.46
C PHE A 621 24.67 -3.09 32.03
N PRO A 622 24.57 -4.34 31.57
CA PRO A 622 25.70 -5.04 30.96
C PRO A 622 26.22 -4.24 29.75
N ARG A 623 27.53 -4.30 29.50
CA ARG A 623 28.12 -3.66 28.31
C ARG A 623 27.59 -4.27 27.01
N GLY A 624 27.59 -3.47 25.94
CA GLY A 624 27.25 -3.92 24.60
C GLY A 624 25.99 -3.26 24.03
N ALA A 625 25.43 -3.84 22.98
CA ALA A 625 24.26 -3.32 22.29
C ALA A 625 22.99 -3.51 23.14
N LYS A 626 22.19 -2.45 23.27
CA LYS A 626 20.94 -2.40 24.03
C LYS A 626 19.81 -1.88 23.16
N LYS A 627 18.67 -2.56 23.17
CA LYS A 627 17.43 -2.00 22.60
C LYS A 627 16.85 -1.04 23.63
N VAL A 628 16.72 0.22 23.24
CA VAL A 628 16.08 1.28 24.03
C VAL A 628 14.76 1.61 23.35
N THR A 629 13.66 1.34 24.06
CA THR A 629 12.31 1.58 23.55
C THR A 629 11.66 2.68 24.37
N ALA A 630 11.19 3.75 23.74
CA ALA A 630 10.35 4.74 24.38
C ALA A 630 8.89 4.43 24.09
N LYS A 631 8.06 4.40 25.13
CA LYS A 631 6.61 4.25 25.03
C LYS A 631 5.95 5.47 25.65
N VAL A 632 4.99 6.04 24.94
CA VAL A 632 4.30 7.25 25.38
C VAL A 632 2.80 7.10 25.28
N LYS A 633 2.10 7.82 26.17
CA LYS A 633 0.67 8.09 26.08
C LYS A 633 0.47 9.60 26.14
N THR A 634 -0.40 10.12 25.30
CA THR A 634 -0.66 11.56 25.22
C THR A 634 -1.92 11.95 25.99
N THR A 635 -2.08 13.26 26.21
CA THR A 635 -3.24 13.82 26.93
C THR A 635 -4.59 13.49 26.28
N HIS A 636 -4.60 13.18 24.98
CA HIS A 636 -5.79 12.78 24.25
C HIS A 636 -5.93 11.26 24.09
N GLY A 637 -5.14 10.47 24.82
CA GLY A 637 -5.24 9.01 24.85
C GLY A 637 -4.58 8.30 23.66
N LEU A 638 -3.84 9.01 22.81
CA LEU A 638 -3.00 8.36 21.79
C LEU A 638 -1.82 7.68 22.46
N SER A 639 -1.45 6.51 21.95
CA SER A 639 -0.23 5.81 22.33
C SER A 639 0.72 5.78 21.14
N ASP A 640 2.01 5.91 21.40
CA ASP A 640 3.03 5.69 20.39
C ASP A 640 4.29 5.08 21.00
N GLU A 641 5.05 4.35 20.18
CA GLU A 641 6.35 3.82 20.57
C GLU A 641 7.43 4.03 19.51
N VAL A 642 8.67 4.09 19.97
CA VAL A 642 9.85 4.18 19.11
C VAL A 642 11.01 3.43 19.73
N SER A 643 11.74 2.67 18.92
CA SER A 643 12.89 1.88 19.35
C SER A 643 14.17 2.31 18.64
N MET A 644 15.30 2.24 19.34
CA MET A 644 16.64 2.29 18.75
C MET A 644 17.58 1.33 19.47
N ARG A 645 18.70 0.98 18.85
CA ARG A 645 19.82 0.31 19.50
C ARG A 645 20.87 1.34 19.90
N LEU A 646 21.43 1.21 21.09
CA LEU A 646 22.56 2.00 21.58
C LEU A 646 23.67 1.06 22.05
N HIS A 647 24.94 1.47 21.96
CA HIS A 647 26.06 0.69 22.49
C HIS A 647 26.51 1.27 23.83
N PHE A 648 26.37 0.48 24.91
CA PHE A 648 26.66 0.94 26.28
C PHE A 648 28.08 0.55 26.70
N GLU A 649 28.87 1.54 27.13
CA GLU A 649 30.25 1.38 27.64
C GLU A 649 30.42 1.61 29.15
#